data_AF-A0A182P860-F1
#
_entry.id   AF-A0A182P860-F1
#
_cell.length_a   1.000
_cell.length_b   1.000
_cell.length_c   1.000
_cell.angle_alpha   90.00
_cell.angle_beta   90.00
_cell.angle_gamma   90.00
#
_symmetry.space_group_name_H-M   'P 1'
#
loop_
_entity.id
_entity.type
_entity.pdbx_description
1 polymer ?
#
loop_
_entity_poly.entity_id
_entity_poly.type
_entity_poly.pdbx_seq_one_letter_code
_entity_poly.pdbx_strand_id
1 'polypeptide(L)'
;MPRPHGDARDKLREYLALVPEDIRAELETAIRNREKPSDAFFEKVRAQLLTQLEENQRFREFAEQKYNHFLGMLTPELREEVDAMMKDWIQNGGVPHADEELQGKLKQHFQELKQSHVERFLAKLSPALREQVQAALSQAGQGRPQFNGELREAIREHFNNLKQPQALKELIDGVTRISPDTWYALCSQVDKWWEDYAYCTLRMALIPYCVMVQPLLLDAVGLAAVPENFLKSPATCLHHNMVFWKLLRTERLRPIASADKKNVFSADLYRRLYNTARTPGVEMDRVESHFRTEREGPCPSHIIVLYGGRIFKIPGLNQAGDPLSPQDFLFMLQQIQVRVEGESVEHAGVPVLTNDDRTNWARNRQNLIDLSARNKTMVREIEEAVALLILDTHCPQSFSDLAQLALTGDIHSKWTDKSCGTIAFKNGQMGCYGEHCCYDGSISMSISLYVMMSIAEEGIPDWNVPAANLILPEELVFDLDDTLRAEIGRMEKVADEMQNCVVVSMDQFQDYGKAFMKKHKIHPDAYVQTALLLTYYRLHGTFAPTYETAMMRQYYKGRTETCRSCSIESVRFMEAMESTSSTDADKAKLFKVAANRQMELMNEARKGNGIDRHLFGLWCAAYDNGIPIPELYDDPLYSRSGGGGNFILSTSTLGYTINCGYVAPMCADGYGCFYTMLEDCIWAIFSAYRDSTVTSGHKFQQTFHQVMVDLKNLLERSDMKAPTVLLLLVASSCCMASPVPRPLQRRAEIPEETLNLVYDTFVTMFRTVQGTYPQDLLQEIATELLATGGRFQFSDELSAKLDEKNVEVRANLKYALEEIALTAAGLDGDDEVIVGKVHDYLDYAVDVMVNSVPMDVVEAMVVEVLANEGSFDFTPELETMLGEALAAAKVELRKVVDYEFELFEDLVELDDATRALIYQGIDYMADETYEAIPWKLLEDIVYEVIEKEGVIDLSDELNERIEETLESLRQKLREVLENLDNMLTPKKAGRVVPEETMQLIYDSITTMFNSFWENFPNDVFQDVVHTALVNDGVFAFSEELTERLDVALETVRVEMQKDLVDVTAKFVGEADEDVVARLNDYFDYATKVIFEVFPDDVLEEIVKEVLANGGVFEFSDDLLAMIDADLVRIKEGMRSLFEYEFEVFPDFADLNEAQKELLFQASDYVVDEVYKIMPWSLFEEIVYTIVSNDGLVDFSSDLNERIDSTVEEVFVQLRDIMDKASEIWE
;
A
#
# COMPACT_ATOMS: atom_id res chain seq x y z
N MET A 1 10.99 -42.19 6.23
CA MET A 1 10.87 -40.86 6.86
C MET A 1 9.52 -40.26 6.49
N PRO A 2 8.76 -39.65 7.43
CA PRO A 2 7.60 -38.82 7.11
C PRO A 2 8.06 -37.52 6.40
N ARG A 3 7.19 -36.91 5.58
CA ARG A 3 7.52 -35.70 4.80
C ARG A 3 7.91 -34.54 5.73
N PRO A 4 9.00 -33.79 5.45
CA PRO A 4 9.31 -32.59 6.21
C PRO A 4 8.46 -31.40 5.73
N HIS A 5 7.95 -30.61 6.67
CA HIS A 5 7.39 -29.28 6.43
C HIS A 5 8.51 -28.25 6.14
N GLY A 6 8.15 -27.14 5.49
CA GLY A 6 9.06 -26.17 4.83
C GLY A 6 10.32 -25.77 5.61
N ASP A 7 10.20 -25.48 6.91
CA ASP A 7 11.31 -25.02 7.78
C ASP A 7 12.43 -26.08 7.97
N ALA A 8 12.14 -27.37 7.76
CA ALA A 8 13.15 -28.43 7.87
C ALA A 8 14.03 -28.57 6.61
N ARG A 9 13.59 -28.10 5.44
CA ARG A 9 14.39 -28.17 4.19
C ARG A 9 15.51 -27.14 4.17
N ASP A 10 15.26 -25.95 4.70
CA ASP A 10 16.26 -24.88 4.73
C ASP A 10 17.30 -25.11 5.82
N LYS A 11 16.88 -25.62 6.99
CA LYS A 11 17.80 -26.14 8.01
C LYS A 11 18.62 -27.33 7.51
N LEU A 12 18.03 -28.22 6.70
CA LEU A 12 18.78 -29.31 6.08
C LEU A 12 19.82 -28.78 5.08
N ARG A 13 19.52 -27.72 4.32
CA ARG A 13 20.49 -27.05 3.43
C ARG A 13 21.64 -26.38 4.19
N GLU A 14 21.36 -25.67 5.29
CA GLU A 14 22.39 -25.10 6.15
C GLU A 14 23.28 -26.17 6.78
N TYR A 15 22.68 -27.28 7.24
CA TYR A 15 23.45 -28.41 7.76
C TYR A 15 24.28 -29.11 6.67
N LEU A 16 23.72 -29.31 5.48
CA LEU A 16 24.45 -29.87 4.35
C LEU A 16 25.63 -28.96 3.95
N ALA A 17 25.49 -27.64 4.05
CA ALA A 17 26.54 -26.65 3.76
C ALA A 17 27.80 -26.81 4.63
N LEU A 18 27.66 -27.35 5.84
CA LEU A 18 28.75 -27.63 6.79
C LEU A 18 29.40 -29.01 6.58
N VAL A 19 28.79 -29.87 5.77
CA VAL A 19 29.28 -31.22 5.45
C VAL A 19 30.17 -31.14 4.20
N PRO A 20 31.34 -31.79 4.18
CA PRO A 20 32.22 -31.82 3.01
C PRO A 20 31.49 -32.27 1.75
N GLU A 21 31.94 -31.72 0.63
CA GLU A 21 31.26 -31.85 -0.65
C GLU A 21 31.15 -33.31 -1.13
N ASP A 22 32.12 -34.17 -0.79
CA ASP A 22 32.09 -35.59 -1.15
C ASP A 22 31.02 -36.37 -0.36
N ILE A 23 30.84 -36.08 0.93
CA ILE A 23 29.76 -36.63 1.75
C ILE A 23 28.42 -36.05 1.29
N ARG A 24 28.34 -34.74 1.06
CA ARG A 24 27.12 -34.08 0.59
C ARG A 24 26.63 -34.67 -0.73
N ALA A 25 27.52 -34.85 -1.70
CA ALA A 25 27.19 -35.40 -3.01
C ALA A 25 26.69 -36.85 -2.94
N GLU A 26 27.28 -37.67 -2.07
CA GLU A 26 26.85 -39.07 -1.87
C GLU A 26 25.47 -39.14 -1.20
N LEU A 27 25.19 -38.26 -0.23
CA LEU A 27 23.88 -38.15 0.42
C LEU A 27 22.81 -37.62 -0.52
N GLU A 28 23.11 -36.59 -1.32
CA GLU A 28 22.19 -36.05 -2.32
C GLU A 28 21.87 -37.07 -3.42
N THR A 29 22.86 -37.87 -3.82
CA THR A 29 22.67 -38.98 -4.76
C THR A 29 21.79 -40.08 -4.17
N ALA A 30 22.02 -40.47 -2.91
CA ALA A 30 21.19 -41.45 -2.20
C ALA A 30 19.73 -40.95 -2.03
N ILE A 31 19.54 -39.66 -1.70
CA ILE A 31 18.21 -39.03 -1.61
C ILE A 31 17.52 -38.99 -2.98
N ARG A 32 18.24 -38.60 -4.04
CA ARG A 32 17.71 -38.53 -5.41
C ARG A 32 17.29 -39.91 -5.91
N ASN A 33 18.06 -40.94 -5.59
CA ASN A 33 17.80 -42.32 -6.00
C ASN A 33 16.88 -43.09 -5.04
N ARG A 34 16.50 -42.48 -3.89
CA ARG A 34 15.75 -43.11 -2.79
C ARG A 34 16.40 -44.37 -2.22
N GLU A 35 17.72 -44.41 -2.22
CA GLU A 35 18.52 -45.53 -1.69
C GLU A 35 19.07 -45.18 -0.30
N LYS A 36 19.37 -46.21 0.51
CA LYS A 36 20.06 -46.01 1.78
C LYS A 36 21.53 -45.66 1.47
N PRO A 37 22.10 -44.59 2.05
CA PRO A 37 23.53 -44.31 1.92
C PRO A 37 24.37 -45.52 2.38
N SER A 38 25.52 -45.72 1.74
CA SER A 38 26.39 -46.87 2.01
C SER A 38 26.87 -46.90 3.47
N ASP A 39 27.20 -48.07 4.03
CA ASP A 39 27.76 -48.11 5.39
C ASP A 39 29.12 -47.35 5.46
N ALA A 40 29.84 -47.26 4.33
CA ALA A 40 31.03 -46.43 4.18
C ALA A 40 30.73 -44.92 4.27
N PHE A 41 29.56 -44.47 3.81
CA PHE A 41 29.10 -43.08 3.97
C PHE A 41 28.91 -42.73 5.45
N PHE A 42 28.29 -43.61 6.23
CA PHE A 42 28.08 -43.37 7.66
C PHE A 42 29.40 -43.36 8.44
N GLU A 43 30.38 -44.19 8.07
CA GLU A 43 31.74 -44.12 8.64
C GLU A 43 32.47 -42.82 8.29
N LYS A 44 32.30 -42.27 7.07
CA LYS A 44 32.86 -40.96 6.71
C LYS A 44 32.23 -39.81 7.50
N VAL A 45 30.91 -39.78 7.63
CA VAL A 45 30.19 -38.77 8.43
C VAL A 45 30.63 -38.83 9.90
N ARG A 46 30.79 -40.04 10.43
CA ARG A 46 31.24 -40.33 11.79
C ARG A 46 32.66 -39.84 12.04
N ALA A 47 33.60 -40.08 11.11
CA ALA A 47 34.96 -39.54 11.17
C ALA A 47 34.96 -38.00 11.12
N GLN A 48 34.14 -37.41 10.23
CA GLN A 48 34.03 -35.95 10.08
C GLN A 48 33.50 -35.27 11.35
N LEU A 49 32.47 -35.85 11.99
CA LEU A 49 31.90 -35.34 13.23
C LEU A 49 32.90 -35.41 14.39
N LEU A 50 33.70 -36.47 14.46
CA LEU A 50 34.79 -36.58 15.43
C LEU A 50 35.86 -35.52 15.18
N THR A 51 36.26 -35.29 13.92
CA THR A 51 37.19 -34.20 13.56
C THR A 51 36.63 -32.81 13.90
N GLN A 52 35.34 -32.54 13.64
CA GLN A 52 34.70 -31.28 14.03
C GLN A 52 34.60 -31.12 15.55
N LEU A 53 34.32 -32.20 16.29
CA LEU A 53 34.37 -32.19 17.75
C LEU A 53 35.81 -32.00 18.27
N GLU A 54 36.84 -32.43 17.56
CA GLU A 54 38.23 -32.26 18.01
C GLU A 54 38.84 -30.90 17.61
N GLU A 55 38.43 -30.31 16.49
CA GLU A 55 39.07 -29.14 15.89
C GLU A 55 38.21 -27.86 15.99
N ASN A 56 36.88 -27.98 16.09
CA ASN A 56 35.96 -26.83 16.07
C ASN A 56 35.42 -26.54 17.48
N GLN A 57 35.99 -25.53 18.15
CA GLN A 57 35.62 -25.13 19.50
C GLN A 57 34.14 -24.72 19.62
N ARG A 58 33.60 -23.97 18.64
CA ARG A 58 32.17 -23.57 18.62
C ARG A 58 31.23 -24.77 18.53
N PHE A 59 31.59 -25.77 17.73
CA PHE A 59 30.77 -26.98 17.59
C PHE A 59 30.78 -27.81 18.89
N ARG A 60 31.93 -27.88 19.58
CA ARG A 60 32.05 -28.47 20.93
C ARG A 60 31.19 -27.75 21.96
N GLU A 61 31.34 -26.44 22.09
CA GLU A 61 30.60 -25.65 23.08
C GLU A 61 29.08 -25.74 22.87
N PHE A 62 28.63 -25.72 21.60
CA PHE A 62 27.23 -25.92 21.26
C PHE A 62 26.73 -27.33 21.61
N ALA A 63 27.49 -28.37 21.28
CA ALA A 63 27.14 -29.75 21.60
C ALA A 63 27.10 -29.98 23.13
N GLU A 64 28.07 -29.43 23.87
CA GLU A 64 28.11 -29.47 25.34
C GLU A 64 26.93 -28.73 25.96
N GLN A 65 26.56 -27.55 25.45
CA GLN A 65 25.42 -26.79 25.98
C GLN A 65 24.10 -27.54 25.79
N LYS A 66 23.88 -28.13 24.62
CA LYS A 66 22.68 -28.95 24.33
C LYS A 66 22.66 -30.22 25.17
N TYR A 67 23.81 -30.84 25.35
CA TYR A 67 23.95 -32.04 26.18
C TYR A 67 23.70 -31.76 27.67
N ASN A 68 24.29 -30.69 28.20
CA ASN A 68 24.09 -30.26 29.59
C ASN A 68 22.64 -29.87 29.87
N HIS A 69 21.97 -29.23 28.91
CA HIS A 69 20.54 -28.94 29.01
C HIS A 69 19.69 -30.23 29.05
N PHE A 70 20.00 -31.20 28.18
CA PHE A 70 19.32 -32.50 28.18
C PHE A 70 19.50 -33.24 29.50
N LEU A 71 20.73 -33.32 30.01
CA LEU A 71 21.04 -33.93 31.30
C LEU A 71 20.36 -33.22 32.47
N GLY A 72 20.20 -31.90 32.39
CA GLY A 72 19.49 -31.10 33.41
C GLY A 72 17.98 -31.41 33.50
N MET A 73 17.40 -32.06 32.50
CA MET A 73 16.00 -32.48 32.52
C MET A 73 15.79 -33.87 33.15
N LEU A 74 16.85 -34.63 33.43
CA LEU A 74 16.80 -36.00 33.93
C LEU A 74 16.93 -36.04 35.46
N THR A 75 16.42 -37.10 36.11
CA THR A 75 16.70 -37.34 37.53
C THR A 75 18.20 -37.60 37.73
N PRO A 76 18.75 -37.41 38.94
CA PRO A 76 20.16 -37.70 39.22
C PRO A 76 20.59 -39.10 38.77
N GLU A 77 19.75 -40.12 38.99
CA GLU A 77 20.04 -41.51 38.59
C GLU A 77 20.04 -41.69 37.06
N LEU A 78 19.03 -41.16 36.37
CA LEU A 78 18.95 -41.20 34.90
C LEU A 78 20.05 -40.38 34.22
N ARG A 79 20.42 -39.26 34.84
CA ARG A 79 21.50 -38.40 34.41
C ARG A 79 22.83 -39.16 34.47
N GLU A 80 23.09 -39.89 35.54
CA GLU A 80 24.30 -40.72 35.66
C GLU A 80 24.31 -41.87 34.66
N GLU A 81 23.19 -42.56 34.45
CA GLU A 81 23.09 -43.65 33.46
C GLU A 81 23.29 -43.14 32.02
N VAL A 82 22.68 -42.00 31.66
CA VAL A 82 22.84 -41.36 30.34
C VAL A 82 24.23 -40.77 30.15
N ASP A 83 24.81 -40.17 31.19
CA ASP A 83 26.18 -39.63 31.16
C ASP A 83 27.24 -40.73 31.08
N ALA A 84 27.04 -41.84 31.78
CA ALA A 84 27.90 -43.03 31.66
C ALA A 84 27.85 -43.65 30.26
N MET A 85 26.64 -43.81 29.68
CA MET A 85 26.48 -44.30 28.30
C MET A 85 27.18 -43.38 27.28
N MET A 86 27.05 -42.07 27.45
CA MET A 86 27.65 -41.10 26.54
C MET A 86 29.18 -41.03 26.72
N LYS A 87 29.69 -41.14 27.95
CA LYS A 87 31.14 -41.21 28.24
C LYS A 87 31.76 -42.50 27.71
N ASP A 88 31.07 -43.64 27.85
CA ASP A 88 31.51 -44.92 27.28
C ASP A 88 31.56 -44.84 25.74
N TRP A 89 30.55 -44.24 25.11
CA TRP A 89 30.58 -43.96 23.67
C TRP A 89 31.76 -43.06 23.28
N ILE A 90 32.00 -41.96 24.00
CA ILE A 90 33.12 -41.03 23.75
C ILE A 90 34.48 -41.74 23.90
N GLN A 91 34.63 -42.65 24.87
CA GLN A 91 35.89 -43.36 25.10
C GLN A 91 36.12 -44.55 24.16
N ASN A 92 35.07 -45.29 23.80
CA ASN A 92 35.19 -46.58 23.10
C ASN A 92 34.76 -46.54 21.62
N GLY A 93 34.40 -45.36 21.09
CA GLY A 93 34.23 -45.16 19.65
C GLY A 93 33.08 -45.97 19.04
N GLY A 94 32.00 -46.16 19.79
CA GLY A 94 30.80 -46.89 19.37
C GLY A 94 29.77 -46.01 18.64
N VAL A 95 28.50 -46.21 18.98
CA VAL A 95 27.35 -45.31 18.76
C VAL A 95 26.53 -45.38 20.05
N PRO A 96 26.04 -44.27 20.64
CA PRO A 96 25.35 -44.31 21.92
C PRO A 96 23.97 -44.93 21.74
N HIS A 97 23.77 -46.12 22.27
CA HIS A 97 22.48 -46.79 22.29
C HIS A 97 22.06 -47.02 23.74
N ALA A 98 21.02 -46.30 24.17
CA ALA A 98 20.36 -46.61 25.43
C ALA A 98 19.79 -48.01 25.31
N ASP A 99 20.10 -48.91 26.24
CA ASP A 99 19.50 -50.23 26.26
C ASP A 99 17.98 -50.13 26.50
N GLU A 100 17.25 -51.24 26.26
CA GLU A 100 15.79 -51.25 26.41
C GLU A 100 15.35 -50.82 27.83
N GLU A 101 16.19 -51.06 28.84
CA GLU A 101 15.92 -50.66 30.22
C GLU A 101 16.00 -49.14 30.39
N LEU A 102 17.09 -48.49 29.95
CA LEU A 102 17.28 -47.05 30.01
C LEU A 102 16.28 -46.30 29.11
N GLN A 103 15.95 -46.84 27.94
CA GLN A 103 14.89 -46.29 27.09
C GLN A 103 13.52 -46.33 27.81
N GLY A 104 13.23 -47.43 28.51
CA GLY A 104 12.04 -47.57 29.34
C GLY A 104 11.99 -46.51 30.46
N LYS A 105 13.09 -46.36 31.21
CA LYS A 105 13.20 -45.38 32.31
C LYS A 105 13.07 -43.94 31.81
N LEU A 106 13.73 -43.59 30.69
CA LEU A 106 13.62 -42.25 30.09
C LEU A 106 12.20 -41.94 29.62
N LYS A 107 11.55 -42.91 28.97
CA LYS A 107 10.18 -42.76 28.49
C LYS A 107 9.21 -42.56 29.65
N GLN A 108 9.39 -43.31 30.74
CA GLN A 108 8.61 -43.15 31.96
C GLN A 108 8.86 -41.77 32.61
N HIS A 109 10.13 -41.36 32.77
CA HIS A 109 10.49 -40.07 33.33
C HIS A 109 9.86 -38.90 32.57
N PHE A 110 9.94 -38.88 31.24
CA PHE A 110 9.32 -37.81 30.45
C PHE A 110 7.79 -37.86 30.46
N GLN A 111 7.17 -39.04 30.66
CA GLN A 111 5.73 -39.15 30.90
C GLN A 111 5.34 -38.57 32.26
N GLU A 112 6.09 -38.89 33.32
CA GLU A 112 5.89 -38.35 34.66
C GLU A 112 6.14 -36.83 34.70
N LEU A 113 7.14 -36.33 33.98
CA LEU A 113 7.44 -34.90 33.87
C LEU A 113 6.29 -34.15 33.16
N LYS A 114 5.76 -34.75 32.08
CA LYS A 114 4.58 -34.23 31.37
C LYS A 114 3.37 -34.21 32.28
N GLN A 115 3.15 -35.26 33.06
CA GLN A 115 2.05 -35.34 34.01
C GLN A 115 2.20 -34.33 35.16
N SER A 116 3.40 -34.15 35.70
CA SER A 116 3.73 -33.14 36.71
C SER A 116 3.47 -31.71 36.22
N HIS A 117 3.77 -31.42 34.95
CA HIS A 117 3.47 -30.10 34.36
C HIS A 117 1.96 -29.89 34.21
N VAL A 118 1.23 -30.92 33.80
CA VAL A 118 -0.24 -30.88 33.75
C VAL A 118 -0.82 -30.70 35.14
N GLU A 119 -0.35 -31.41 36.16
CA GLU A 119 -0.81 -31.28 37.54
C GLU A 119 -0.50 -29.90 38.12
N ARG A 120 0.70 -29.35 37.88
CA ARG A 120 1.05 -27.98 38.27
C ARG A 120 0.19 -26.93 37.58
N PHE A 121 -0.16 -27.14 36.31
CA PHE A 121 -1.08 -26.28 35.58
C PHE A 121 -2.49 -26.35 36.17
N LEU A 122 -3.01 -27.56 36.37
CA LEU A 122 -4.33 -27.79 36.97
C LEU A 122 -4.42 -27.22 38.40
N ALA A 123 -3.35 -27.32 39.19
CA ALA A 123 -3.29 -26.77 40.54
C ALA A 123 -3.47 -25.24 40.59
N LYS A 124 -3.12 -24.52 39.52
CA LYS A 124 -3.27 -23.07 39.41
C LYS A 124 -4.67 -22.63 38.96
N LEU A 125 -5.51 -23.55 38.51
CA LEU A 125 -6.89 -23.27 38.09
C LEU A 125 -7.87 -23.29 39.26
N SER A 126 -8.96 -22.51 39.16
CA SER A 126 -10.09 -22.59 40.09
C SER A 126 -10.76 -23.98 40.01
N PRO A 127 -11.50 -24.43 41.05
CA PRO A 127 -12.10 -25.76 41.04
C PRO A 127 -12.99 -26.04 39.82
N ALA A 128 -13.77 -25.06 39.37
CA ALA A 128 -14.66 -25.19 38.21
C ALA A 128 -13.88 -25.28 36.89
N LEU A 129 -12.84 -24.44 36.70
CA LEU A 129 -11.99 -24.47 35.51
C LEU A 129 -11.11 -25.73 35.47
N ARG A 130 -10.63 -26.18 36.63
CA ARG A 130 -9.86 -27.41 36.76
C ARG A 130 -10.65 -28.61 36.28
N GLU A 131 -11.92 -28.71 36.64
CA GLU A 131 -12.82 -29.80 36.22
C GLU A 131 -13.06 -29.78 34.71
N GLN A 132 -13.30 -28.61 34.12
CA GLN A 132 -13.50 -28.46 32.66
C GLN A 132 -12.22 -28.78 31.86
N VAL A 133 -11.06 -28.32 32.34
CA VAL A 133 -9.77 -28.63 31.72
C VAL A 133 -9.42 -30.10 31.89
N GLN A 134 -9.70 -30.72 33.05
CA GLN A 134 -9.52 -32.16 33.26
C GLN A 134 -10.42 -32.99 32.36
N ALA A 135 -11.67 -32.58 32.12
CA ALA A 135 -12.57 -33.23 31.19
C ALA A 135 -12.03 -33.16 29.74
N ALA A 136 -11.56 -31.99 29.31
CA ALA A 136 -10.95 -31.81 27.98
C ALA A 136 -9.65 -32.61 27.80
N LEU A 137 -8.81 -32.67 28.83
CA LEU A 137 -7.60 -33.49 28.85
C LEU A 137 -7.92 -35.00 28.78
N SER A 138 -8.99 -35.43 29.47
CA SER A 138 -9.44 -36.82 29.50
C SER A 138 -10.02 -37.27 28.16
N GLN A 139 -10.69 -36.37 27.43
CA GLN A 139 -11.21 -36.64 26.08
C GLN A 139 -10.11 -36.72 25.01
N ALA A 140 -8.98 -36.02 25.20
CA ALA A 140 -7.87 -36.03 24.24
C ALA A 140 -6.96 -37.28 24.35
N GLY A 141 -6.92 -37.92 25.53
CA GLY A 141 -6.21 -39.18 25.79
C GLY A 141 -4.68 -39.09 25.67
N GLN A 142 -4.15 -39.18 24.45
CA GLN A 142 -2.73 -38.95 24.13
C GLN A 142 -2.50 -37.90 23.03
N GLY A 143 -3.56 -37.47 22.32
CA GLY A 143 -3.53 -36.38 21.36
C GLY A 143 -3.36 -35.01 22.03
N ARG A 144 -3.21 -33.95 21.23
CA ARG A 144 -3.19 -32.57 21.76
C ARG A 144 -4.60 -32.19 22.26
N PRO A 145 -4.75 -31.66 23.48
CA PRO A 145 -6.05 -31.22 23.99
C PRO A 145 -6.56 -30.04 23.16
N GLN A 146 -7.80 -30.12 22.69
CA GLN A 146 -8.48 -28.98 22.08
C GLN A 146 -9.39 -28.32 23.11
N PHE A 147 -9.07 -27.08 23.48
CA PHE A 147 -9.98 -26.24 24.28
C PHE A 147 -10.88 -25.46 23.34
N ASN A 148 -12.19 -25.41 23.62
CA ASN A 148 -13.13 -24.56 22.89
C ASN A 148 -12.91 -23.06 23.23
N GLY A 149 -13.49 -22.15 22.44
CA GLY A 149 -13.28 -20.71 22.58
C GLY A 149 -13.63 -20.17 23.98
N GLU A 150 -14.75 -20.60 24.53
CA GLU A 150 -15.21 -20.20 25.87
C GLU A 150 -14.25 -20.65 26.98
N LEU A 151 -13.78 -21.90 26.97
CA LEU A 151 -12.85 -22.40 27.97
C LEU A 151 -11.48 -21.69 27.86
N ARG A 152 -11.04 -21.33 26.64
CA ARG A 152 -9.81 -20.55 26.45
C ARG A 152 -9.93 -19.15 27.06
N GLU A 153 -11.05 -18.47 26.84
CA GLU A 153 -11.28 -17.16 27.44
C GLU A 153 -11.43 -17.26 28.96
N ALA A 154 -12.14 -18.27 29.49
CA ALA A 154 -12.25 -18.46 30.93
C ALA A 154 -10.90 -18.76 31.61
N ILE A 155 -10.03 -19.56 30.97
CA ILE A 155 -8.65 -19.78 31.46
C ILE A 155 -7.86 -18.47 31.42
N ARG A 156 -7.97 -17.70 30.33
CA ARG A 156 -7.28 -16.41 30.17
C ARG A 156 -7.72 -15.41 31.23
N GLU A 157 -9.02 -15.27 31.46
CA GLU A 157 -9.59 -14.38 32.46
C GLU A 157 -9.18 -14.79 33.89
N HIS A 158 -9.20 -16.09 34.19
CA HIS A 158 -8.72 -16.63 35.47
C HIS A 158 -7.25 -16.27 35.73
N PHE A 159 -6.37 -16.42 34.73
CA PHE A 159 -4.97 -16.02 34.89
C PHE A 159 -4.75 -14.51 34.89
N ASN A 160 -5.57 -13.73 34.18
CA ASN A 160 -5.55 -12.26 34.29
C ASN A 160 -5.93 -11.79 35.69
N ASN A 161 -6.88 -12.47 36.33
CA ASN A 161 -7.28 -12.20 37.70
C ASN A 161 -6.23 -12.66 38.73
N LEU A 162 -5.47 -13.74 38.44
CA LEU A 162 -4.31 -14.18 39.25
C LEU A 162 -3.09 -13.25 39.11
N LYS A 163 -2.95 -12.54 37.99
CA LYS A 163 -1.83 -11.62 37.70
C LYS A 163 -1.86 -10.32 38.52
N GLN A 164 -2.87 -10.09 39.35
CA GLN A 164 -2.88 -9.00 40.31
C GLN A 164 -2.61 -9.54 41.71
N PRO A 165 -1.36 -9.50 42.22
CA PRO A 165 -1.14 -9.69 43.65
C PRO A 165 -2.02 -8.68 44.38
N GLN A 166 -2.84 -9.13 45.32
CA GLN A 166 -3.74 -8.26 46.07
C GLN A 166 -2.98 -7.10 46.77
N ALA A 167 -1.71 -7.34 47.14
CA ALA A 167 -0.79 -6.30 47.62
C ALA A 167 -0.39 -5.27 46.55
N LEU A 168 -0.22 -5.67 45.29
CA LEU A 168 0.06 -4.79 44.16
C LEU A 168 -1.19 -4.00 43.75
N LYS A 169 -2.37 -4.62 43.83
CA LYS A 169 -3.67 -3.96 43.65
C LYS A 169 -3.91 -2.91 44.75
N GLU A 170 -3.60 -3.21 46.00
CA GLU A 170 -3.68 -2.23 47.10
C GLU A 170 -2.66 -1.08 46.94
N LEU A 171 -1.48 -1.35 46.36
CA LEU A 171 -0.50 -0.32 46.01
C LEU A 171 -0.99 0.58 44.85
N ILE A 172 -1.55 -0.04 43.79
CA ILE A 172 -2.08 0.65 42.59
C ILE A 172 -3.38 1.43 42.91
N ASP A 173 -4.28 0.85 43.70
CA ASP A 173 -5.51 1.51 44.16
C ASP A 173 -5.21 2.62 45.18
N GLY A 174 -4.08 2.54 45.89
CA GLY A 174 -3.51 3.65 46.67
C GLY A 174 -2.94 4.78 45.82
N VAL A 175 -2.45 4.48 44.61
CA VAL A 175 -1.85 5.43 43.66
C VAL A 175 -2.90 6.13 42.79
N THR A 176 -4.09 5.56 42.60
CA THR A 176 -5.16 6.18 41.78
C THR A 176 -6.01 7.22 42.53
N ARG A 177 -5.76 7.44 43.83
CA ARG A 177 -6.37 8.52 44.64
C ARG A 177 -5.33 9.49 45.20
N ILE A 178 -4.36 9.85 44.37
CA ILE A 178 -3.22 10.69 44.76
C ILE A 178 -3.62 12.18 44.69
N SER A 179 -3.39 12.91 45.79
CA SER A 179 -3.53 14.37 45.78
C SER A 179 -2.44 15.01 44.90
N PRO A 180 -2.63 16.22 44.34
CA PRO A 180 -1.62 16.86 43.51
C PRO A 180 -0.23 16.89 44.15
N ASP A 181 -0.15 17.16 45.46
CA ASP A 181 1.12 17.14 46.21
C ASP A 181 1.78 15.76 46.23
N THR A 182 0.98 14.70 46.31
CA THR A 182 1.44 13.31 46.26
C THR A 182 1.86 12.92 44.83
N TRP A 183 1.23 13.50 43.80
CA TRP A 183 1.61 13.32 42.40
C TRP A 183 2.95 14.01 42.08
N TYR A 184 3.15 15.24 42.56
CA TYR A 184 4.43 15.94 42.45
C TYR A 184 5.57 15.21 43.17
N ALA A 185 5.28 14.63 44.34
CA ALA A 185 6.23 13.79 45.07
C ALA A 185 6.58 12.52 44.27
N LEU A 186 5.58 11.87 43.66
CA LEU A 186 5.77 10.67 42.85
C LEU A 186 6.61 10.95 41.59
N CYS A 187 6.32 12.02 40.84
CA CYS A 187 7.11 12.41 39.67
C CYS A 187 8.56 12.74 40.07
N SER A 188 8.76 13.44 41.18
CA SER A 188 10.10 13.77 41.69
C SER A 188 10.86 12.51 42.14
N GLN A 189 10.17 11.52 42.70
CA GLN A 189 10.76 10.25 43.10
C GLN A 189 11.18 9.42 41.88
N VAL A 190 10.35 9.34 40.84
CA VAL A 190 10.68 8.62 39.60
C VAL A 190 11.85 9.29 38.87
N ASP A 191 11.90 10.63 38.80
CA ASP A 191 13.06 11.37 38.26
C ASP A 191 14.35 10.98 39.02
N LYS A 192 14.29 10.95 40.35
CA LYS A 192 15.44 10.60 41.18
C LYS A 192 15.86 9.14 41.02
N TRP A 193 14.92 8.20 41.03
CA TRP A 193 15.22 6.79 40.78
C TRP A 193 15.79 6.56 39.38
N TRP A 194 15.27 7.25 38.37
CA TRP A 194 15.79 7.16 37.02
C TRP A 194 17.23 7.70 36.93
N GLU A 195 17.50 8.86 37.53
CA GLU A 195 18.85 9.40 37.66
C GLU A 195 19.79 8.43 38.38
N ASP A 196 19.38 7.94 39.55
CA ASP A 196 20.23 7.10 40.40
C ASP A 196 20.49 5.74 39.77
N TYR A 197 19.43 4.98 39.48
CA TYR A 197 19.55 3.56 39.15
C TYR A 197 19.70 3.27 37.66
N ALA A 198 19.29 4.18 36.76
CA ALA A 198 19.53 4.00 35.32
C ALA A 198 20.88 4.56 34.87
N TYR A 199 21.44 5.53 35.59
CA TYR A 199 22.71 6.17 35.22
C TYR A 199 23.74 6.12 36.34
N CYS A 200 23.48 6.74 37.49
CA CYS A 200 24.51 7.00 38.50
C CYS A 200 25.05 5.74 39.18
N THR A 201 24.34 4.62 39.20
CA THR A 201 24.86 3.33 39.70
C THR A 201 25.67 2.56 38.65
N LEU A 202 25.56 2.89 37.36
CA LEU A 202 26.39 2.26 36.32
C LEU A 202 27.87 2.55 36.62
N ARG A 203 28.69 1.49 36.62
CA ARG A 203 30.13 1.56 36.97
C ARG A 203 31.04 1.56 35.74
N MET A 204 30.49 1.32 34.55
CA MET A 204 31.23 1.32 33.29
C MET A 204 31.71 2.73 32.92
N ALA A 205 32.72 2.83 32.05
CA ALA A 205 33.16 4.10 31.49
C ALA A 205 31.99 4.86 30.83
N LEU A 206 32.04 6.19 30.80
CA LEU A 206 30.96 6.97 30.18
C LEU A 206 31.01 6.90 28.65
N ILE A 207 32.21 6.90 28.06
CA ILE A 207 32.39 6.58 26.64
C ILE A 207 32.66 5.08 26.51
N PRO A 208 32.01 4.37 25.58
CA PRO A 208 30.92 4.84 24.71
C PRO A 208 29.52 4.72 25.35
N TYR A 209 29.41 4.18 26.56
CA TYR A 209 28.18 3.57 27.08
C TYR A 209 27.07 4.53 27.54
N CYS A 210 27.39 5.79 27.86
CA CYS A 210 26.44 6.75 28.45
C CYS A 210 26.46 8.13 27.79
N VAL A 211 27.43 8.44 26.93
CA VAL A 211 27.54 9.76 26.29
C VAL A 211 26.64 9.82 25.05
N MET A 212 25.85 10.89 24.95
CA MET A 212 25.15 11.27 23.72
C MET A 212 26.09 12.09 22.83
N VAL A 213 26.03 11.85 21.53
CA VAL A 213 26.88 12.54 20.55
C VAL A 213 26.03 13.08 19.42
N GLN A 214 26.39 14.23 18.88
CA GLN A 214 25.68 14.85 17.78
C GLN A 214 26.66 15.51 16.79
N PRO A 215 26.86 14.97 15.58
CA PRO A 215 27.51 15.73 14.50
C PRO A 215 26.71 17.00 14.16
N LEU A 216 27.41 18.12 13.93
CA LEU A 216 26.80 19.39 13.53
C LEU A 216 27.05 19.65 12.04
N LEU A 217 25.97 19.74 11.25
CA LEU A 217 26.04 20.00 9.81
C LEU A 217 26.14 21.52 9.52
N LEU A 218 27.22 22.14 10.00
CA LEU A 218 27.41 23.60 9.98
C LEU A 218 27.56 24.22 8.58
N ASP A 219 27.86 23.42 7.55
CA ASP A 219 27.91 23.88 6.16
C ASP A 219 26.55 24.45 5.71
N ALA A 220 25.45 23.90 6.23
CA ALA A 220 24.09 24.39 5.98
C ALA A 220 23.83 25.83 6.48
N VAL A 221 24.70 26.38 7.32
CA VAL A 221 24.64 27.76 7.81
C VAL A 221 25.88 28.58 7.42
N GLY A 222 26.59 28.14 6.37
CA GLY A 222 27.70 28.86 5.75
C GLY A 222 29.09 28.60 6.35
N LEU A 223 29.20 27.82 7.43
CA LEU A 223 30.50 27.46 8.01
C LEU A 223 31.07 26.21 7.32
N ALA A 224 31.72 26.44 6.17
CA ALA A 224 32.29 25.39 5.36
C ALA A 224 33.39 24.58 6.08
N ALA A 225 33.48 23.29 5.70
CA ALA A 225 34.47 22.34 6.19
C ALA A 225 35.86 22.57 5.55
N VAL A 226 36.56 23.63 5.98
CA VAL A 226 37.92 23.96 5.54
C VAL A 226 38.87 24.22 6.72
N PRO A 227 40.17 23.91 6.61
CA PRO A 227 41.13 24.08 7.70
C PRO A 227 41.23 25.49 8.28
N GLU A 228 40.99 26.52 7.47
CA GLU A 228 40.96 27.93 7.87
C GLU A 228 39.88 28.22 8.93
N ASN A 229 38.86 27.35 9.02
CA ASN A 229 37.76 27.47 9.95
C ASN A 229 37.99 26.72 11.26
N PHE A 230 39.14 26.04 11.47
CA PHE A 230 39.44 25.27 12.69
C PHE A 230 39.12 26.02 13.99
N LEU A 231 39.52 27.29 14.08
CA LEU A 231 39.25 28.13 15.25
C LEU A 231 38.09 29.11 15.06
N LYS A 232 37.67 29.37 13.82
CA LYS A 232 36.60 30.33 13.51
C LYS A 232 35.23 29.74 13.78
N SER A 233 34.96 28.51 13.33
CA SER A 233 33.71 27.80 13.60
C SER A 233 33.42 27.71 15.10
N PRO A 234 34.34 27.20 15.96
CA PRO A 234 34.08 27.15 17.40
C PRO A 234 33.95 28.54 18.02
N ALA A 235 34.69 29.55 17.56
CA ALA A 235 34.54 30.91 18.08
C ALA A 235 33.13 31.49 17.83
N THR A 236 32.57 31.27 16.63
CA THR A 236 31.19 31.64 16.30
C THR A 236 30.18 30.86 17.16
N CYS A 237 30.33 29.53 17.24
CA CYS A 237 29.43 28.71 18.04
C CYS A 237 29.47 29.04 19.54
N LEU A 238 30.65 29.34 20.11
CA LEU A 238 30.80 29.74 21.51
C LEU A 238 30.07 31.04 21.83
N HIS A 239 30.07 32.02 20.92
CA HIS A 239 29.30 33.25 21.07
C HIS A 239 27.81 32.94 21.26
N HIS A 240 27.19 32.23 20.32
CA HIS A 240 25.77 31.91 20.40
C HIS A 240 25.42 30.96 21.56
N ASN A 241 26.33 30.06 21.94
CA ASN A 241 26.21 29.28 23.17
C ASN A 241 26.10 30.18 24.41
N MET A 242 26.97 31.19 24.53
CA MET A 242 26.92 32.14 25.65
C MET A 242 25.67 33.03 25.61
N VAL A 243 25.17 33.37 24.43
CA VAL A 243 23.86 34.04 24.27
C VAL A 243 22.74 33.13 24.79
N PHE A 244 22.71 31.85 24.40
CA PHE A 244 21.71 30.88 24.88
C PHE A 244 21.78 30.69 26.40
N TRP A 245 22.99 30.55 26.97
CA TRP A 245 23.21 30.52 28.41
C TRP A 245 22.66 31.78 29.11
N LYS A 246 22.87 32.98 28.54
CA LYS A 246 22.32 34.23 29.08
C LYS A 246 20.79 34.27 28.99
N LEU A 247 20.19 33.74 27.93
CA LEU A 247 18.73 33.61 27.80
C LEU A 247 18.13 32.68 28.87
N LEU A 248 18.80 31.56 29.17
CA LEU A 248 18.42 30.69 30.27
C LEU A 248 18.55 31.40 31.62
N ARG A 249 19.69 32.09 31.86
CA ARG A 249 19.93 32.84 33.10
C ARG A 249 18.88 33.93 33.36
N THR A 250 18.49 34.63 32.31
CA THR A 250 17.51 35.72 32.37
C THR A 250 16.06 35.24 32.29
N GLU A 251 15.83 33.93 32.19
CA GLU A 251 14.50 33.31 32.03
C GLU A 251 13.74 33.88 30.80
N ARG A 252 14.47 34.23 29.74
CA ARG A 252 13.92 34.80 28.50
C ARG A 252 13.77 33.79 27.37
N LEU A 253 14.27 32.56 27.55
CA LEU A 253 13.99 31.47 26.61
C LEU A 253 12.48 31.17 26.64
N ARG A 254 11.83 31.25 25.48
CA ARG A 254 10.40 30.93 25.40
C ARG A 254 10.17 29.45 25.73
N PRO A 255 9.20 29.11 26.59
CA PRO A 255 8.87 27.72 26.87
C PRO A 255 8.45 26.99 25.58
N ILE A 256 9.05 25.82 25.35
CA ILE A 256 8.64 24.94 24.25
C ILE A 256 7.27 24.36 24.61
N ALA A 257 6.37 24.31 23.64
CA ALA A 257 5.04 23.74 23.80
C ALA A 257 4.73 22.79 22.64
N SER A 258 3.65 22.01 22.78
CA SER A 258 3.05 21.27 21.67
C SER A 258 2.68 22.20 20.50
N ALA A 259 2.47 21.65 19.30
CA ALA A 259 2.15 22.43 18.11
C ALA A 259 0.89 23.30 18.27
N ASP A 260 -0.12 22.78 18.99
CA ASP A 260 -1.35 23.49 19.35
C ASP A 260 -1.19 24.46 20.54
N LYS A 261 0.02 24.53 21.11
CA LYS A 261 0.41 25.33 22.28
C LYS A 261 -0.39 25.04 23.56
N LYS A 262 -1.16 23.94 23.61
CA LYS A 262 -1.96 23.57 24.79
C LYS A 262 -1.11 22.99 25.92
N ASN A 263 -0.06 22.24 25.58
CA ASN A 263 0.83 21.61 26.56
C ASN A 263 2.19 22.30 26.53
N VAL A 264 2.52 23.00 27.62
CA VAL A 264 3.87 23.57 27.80
C VAL A 264 4.77 22.48 28.37
N PHE A 265 5.91 22.25 27.72
CA PHE A 265 6.88 21.27 28.17
C PHE A 265 7.74 21.83 29.30
N SER A 266 8.08 20.96 30.24
CA SER A 266 9.00 21.22 31.33
C SER A 266 10.34 21.68 30.78
N ALA A 267 10.83 22.77 31.37
CA ALA A 267 12.16 23.33 31.11
C ALA A 267 13.20 22.91 32.16
N ASP A 268 12.87 21.99 33.08
CA ASP A 268 13.74 21.62 34.21
C ASP A 268 15.11 21.12 33.74
N LEU A 269 15.14 20.29 32.68
CA LEU A 269 16.39 19.75 32.13
C LEU A 269 17.34 20.82 31.56
N TYR A 270 16.85 22.01 31.16
CA TYR A 270 17.75 23.09 30.74
C TYR A 270 18.64 23.59 31.89
N ARG A 271 18.20 23.43 33.15
CA ARG A 271 19.01 23.78 34.33
C ARG A 271 20.22 22.84 34.51
N ARG A 272 20.19 21.68 33.86
CA ARG A 272 21.23 20.66 33.90
C ARG A 272 22.10 20.62 32.63
N LEU A 273 21.83 21.50 31.67
CA LEU A 273 22.56 21.59 30.40
C LEU A 273 23.92 22.26 30.56
N TYR A 274 23.98 23.38 31.29
CA TYR A 274 25.20 24.15 31.51
C TYR A 274 25.62 24.10 32.97
N ASN A 275 26.88 24.44 33.25
CA ASN A 275 27.40 24.54 34.62
C ASN A 275 27.15 23.26 35.44
N THR A 276 27.07 22.11 34.76
CA THR A 276 26.66 20.84 35.35
C THR A 276 27.67 19.76 35.00
N ALA A 277 27.96 18.89 35.95
CA ALA A 277 28.81 17.71 35.76
C ALA A 277 28.27 16.52 36.54
N ARG A 278 28.49 15.32 36.02
CA ARG A 278 28.30 14.07 36.74
C ARG A 278 29.58 13.73 37.50
N THR A 279 29.59 14.00 38.80
CA THR A 279 30.73 13.72 39.66
C THR A 279 30.80 12.23 39.98
N PRO A 280 31.96 11.56 39.82
CA PRO A 280 32.10 10.13 40.09
C PRO A 280 32.08 9.87 41.60
N GLY A 281 31.39 8.80 42.01
CA GLY A 281 31.51 8.24 43.34
C GLY A 281 31.93 6.78 43.27
N VAL A 282 32.48 6.24 44.35
CA VAL A 282 33.00 4.86 44.38
C VAL A 282 31.90 3.85 44.03
N GLU A 283 30.73 4.00 44.64
CA GLU A 283 29.58 3.10 44.41
C GLU A 283 28.49 3.72 43.54
N MET A 284 28.36 5.05 43.59
CA MET A 284 27.32 5.78 42.86
C MET A 284 27.77 7.20 42.58
N ASP A 285 27.58 7.64 41.34
CA ASP A 285 27.87 9.00 40.88
C ASP A 285 26.78 9.98 41.32
N ARG A 286 26.97 11.28 41.06
CA ARG A 286 25.98 12.32 41.35
C ARG A 286 25.98 13.37 40.26
N VAL A 287 24.81 13.90 39.92
CA VAL A 287 24.71 15.09 39.06
C VAL A 287 24.80 16.34 39.94
N GLU A 288 25.78 17.19 39.68
CA GLU A 288 25.99 18.47 40.36
C GLU A 288 25.78 19.61 39.38
N SER A 289 24.75 20.43 39.62
CA SER A 289 24.44 21.63 38.83
C SER A 289 24.72 22.91 39.60
N HIS A 290 25.62 23.71 39.05
CA HIS A 290 26.00 25.05 39.53
C HIS A 290 25.26 26.16 38.77
N PHE A 291 24.39 25.80 37.83
CA PHE A 291 23.57 26.76 37.11
C PHE A 291 22.58 27.45 38.07
N ARG A 292 22.45 28.76 37.93
CA ARG A 292 21.49 29.59 38.66
C ARG A 292 20.91 30.62 37.71
N THR A 293 19.62 30.88 37.78
CA THR A 293 19.02 32.06 37.10
C THR A 293 19.48 33.34 37.79
N GLU A 294 19.25 34.50 37.16
CA GLU A 294 19.54 35.80 37.78
C GLU A 294 18.78 36.01 39.09
N ARG A 295 17.56 35.45 39.19
CA ARG A 295 16.76 35.48 40.42
C ARG A 295 17.35 34.61 41.53
N GLU A 296 18.03 33.53 41.17
CA GLU A 296 18.61 32.56 42.11
C GLU A 296 20.01 32.95 42.57
N GLY A 297 20.70 33.86 41.86
CA GLY A 297 21.96 34.46 42.28
C GLY A 297 23.06 34.43 41.21
N PRO A 298 24.33 34.55 41.59
CA PRO A 298 25.45 34.48 40.67
C PRO A 298 25.63 33.06 40.12
N CYS A 299 26.04 32.96 38.85
CA CYS A 299 26.36 31.71 38.17
C CYS A 299 27.72 31.88 37.48
N PRO A 300 28.61 30.87 37.51
CA PRO A 300 29.86 30.89 36.75
C PRO A 300 29.62 31.05 35.25
N SER A 301 30.49 31.78 34.56
CA SER A 301 30.33 32.14 33.14
C SER A 301 31.56 31.83 32.28
N HIS A 302 32.56 31.14 32.83
CA HIS A 302 33.75 30.72 32.09
C HIS A 302 33.51 29.43 31.33
N ILE A 303 34.31 29.23 30.28
CA ILE A 303 34.35 28.02 29.44
C ILE A 303 35.71 27.36 29.64
N ILE A 304 35.74 26.03 29.53
CA ILE A 304 36.98 25.28 29.54
C ILE A 304 37.30 24.81 28.13
N VAL A 305 38.53 25.03 27.67
CA VAL A 305 39.04 24.58 26.39
C VAL A 305 40.08 23.49 26.61
N LEU A 306 39.92 22.38 25.91
CA LEU A 306 40.77 21.21 25.97
C LEU A 306 41.51 21.08 24.63
N TYR A 307 42.83 21.03 24.65
CA TYR A 307 43.63 20.87 23.44
C TYR A 307 44.94 20.12 23.72
N GLY A 308 45.14 18.97 23.07
CA GLY A 308 46.36 18.17 23.22
C GLY A 308 46.60 17.71 24.67
N GLY A 309 45.54 17.28 25.36
CA GLY A 309 45.58 16.86 26.77
C GLY A 309 45.76 17.98 27.79
N ARG A 310 45.82 19.25 27.35
CA ARG A 310 45.97 20.44 28.21
C ARG A 310 44.62 21.14 28.42
N ILE A 311 44.48 21.82 29.56
CA ILE A 311 43.22 22.41 30.02
C ILE A 311 43.39 23.92 30.15
N PHE A 312 42.51 24.70 29.53
CA PHE A 312 42.51 26.16 29.57
C PHE A 312 41.16 26.70 30.00
N LYS A 313 41.17 27.80 30.72
CA LYS A 313 40.00 28.54 31.17
C LYS A 313 39.95 29.89 30.45
N ILE A 314 38.79 30.17 29.86
CA ILE A 314 38.50 31.44 29.18
C ILE A 314 37.19 32.03 29.73
N PRO A 315 37.06 33.36 29.84
CA PRO A 315 35.78 33.97 30.19
C PRO A 315 34.78 33.80 29.04
N GLY A 316 33.49 33.72 29.36
CA GLY A 316 32.41 33.75 28.37
C GLY A 316 31.73 35.13 28.23
N LEU A 317 31.95 36.04 29.19
CA LEU A 317 31.39 37.38 29.21
C LEU A 317 32.49 38.45 29.24
N ASN A 318 32.19 39.62 28.69
CA ASN A 318 33.00 40.82 28.83
C ASN A 318 32.77 41.50 30.19
N GLN A 319 33.48 42.61 30.44
CA GLN A 319 33.36 43.38 31.69
C GLN A 319 31.97 44.01 31.91
N ALA A 320 31.18 44.20 30.86
CA ALA A 320 29.81 44.71 30.94
C ALA A 320 28.78 43.59 31.25
N GLY A 321 29.21 42.32 31.30
CA GLY A 321 28.33 41.17 31.49
C GLY A 321 27.61 40.71 30.22
N ASP A 322 28.08 41.12 29.04
CA ASP A 322 27.59 40.65 27.76
C ASP A 322 28.44 39.51 27.20
N PRO A 323 27.86 38.57 26.44
CA PRO A 323 28.62 37.53 25.75
C PRO A 323 29.77 38.11 24.92
N LEU A 324 30.95 37.49 25.01
CA LEU A 324 32.10 37.88 24.19
C LEU A 324 31.82 37.68 22.70
N SER A 325 32.41 38.51 21.85
CA SER A 325 32.23 38.41 20.40
C SER A 325 32.96 37.18 19.82
N PRO A 326 32.57 36.69 18.62
CA PRO A 326 33.33 35.65 17.92
C PRO A 326 34.81 36.00 17.74
N GLN A 327 35.14 37.27 17.49
CA GLN A 327 36.52 37.74 17.33
C GLN A 327 37.32 37.63 18.64
N ASP A 328 36.69 37.94 19.79
CA ASP A 328 37.32 37.78 21.10
C ASP A 328 37.61 36.31 21.41
N PHE A 329 36.66 35.41 21.11
CA PHE A 329 36.88 33.96 21.23
C PHE A 329 37.99 33.49 20.30
N LEU A 330 37.99 33.89 19.03
CA LEU A 330 39.02 33.52 18.06
C LEU A 330 40.42 33.92 18.55
N PHE A 331 40.57 35.14 19.09
CA PHE A 331 41.85 35.59 19.64
C PHE A 331 42.34 34.66 20.76
N MET A 332 41.48 34.33 21.73
CA MET A 332 41.83 33.42 22.82
C MET A 332 42.20 32.02 22.32
N LEU A 333 41.42 31.47 21.37
CA LEU A 333 41.69 30.16 20.79
C LEU A 333 43.02 30.14 20.02
N GLN A 334 43.38 31.22 19.33
CA GLN A 334 44.69 31.35 18.68
C GLN A 334 45.84 31.37 19.70
N GLN A 335 45.68 32.06 20.84
CA GLN A 335 46.69 32.03 21.91
C GLN A 335 46.85 30.62 22.49
N ILE A 336 45.74 29.89 22.68
CA ILE A 336 45.77 28.48 23.10
C ILE A 336 46.52 27.66 22.04
N GLN A 337 46.19 27.81 20.75
CA GLN A 337 46.82 27.05 19.68
C GLN A 337 48.34 27.25 19.64
N VAL A 338 48.80 28.51 19.63
CA VAL A 338 50.24 28.85 19.61
C VAL A 338 50.96 28.22 20.80
N ARG A 339 50.33 28.21 21.97
CA ARG A 339 50.93 27.67 23.18
C ARG A 339 50.99 26.15 23.19
N VAL A 340 49.95 25.47 22.73
CA VAL A 340 49.90 24.00 22.67
C VAL A 340 50.80 23.46 21.58
N GLU A 341 50.78 24.05 20.38
CA GLU A 341 51.62 23.60 19.26
C GLU A 341 53.10 24.00 19.43
N GLY A 342 53.40 25.02 20.26
CA GLY A 342 54.76 25.53 20.50
C GLY A 342 55.48 24.97 21.74
N GLU A 343 54.76 24.34 22.69
CA GLU A 343 55.32 23.87 23.97
C GLU A 343 54.93 22.41 24.25
N SER A 344 55.90 21.58 24.61
CA SER A 344 55.65 20.25 25.19
C SER A 344 55.63 20.36 26.72
N VAL A 345 54.60 19.81 27.36
CA VAL A 345 54.42 19.90 28.83
C VAL A 345 54.18 18.51 29.40
N GLU A 346 54.88 18.18 30.48
CA GLU A 346 54.87 16.84 31.11
C GLU A 346 53.54 16.48 31.79
N HIS A 347 52.65 17.46 32.02
CA HIS A 347 51.41 17.28 32.80
C HIS A 347 50.16 17.23 31.90
N ALA A 348 50.35 17.10 30.58
CA ALA A 348 49.27 16.82 29.65
C ALA A 348 48.66 15.43 29.96
N GLY A 349 47.36 15.28 29.71
CA GLY A 349 46.67 13.98 29.79
C GLY A 349 45.79 13.77 31.01
N VAL A 350 45.68 14.73 31.95
CA VAL A 350 44.72 14.62 33.08
C VAL A 350 43.27 14.34 32.64
N PRO A 351 42.73 14.93 31.55
CA PRO A 351 41.36 14.64 31.11
C PRO A 351 41.09 13.16 30.84
N VAL A 352 42.09 12.40 30.38
CA VAL A 352 41.95 10.97 30.02
C VAL A 352 41.43 10.13 31.19
N LEU A 353 41.74 10.51 32.43
CA LEU A 353 41.30 9.82 33.65
C LEU A 353 39.78 9.77 33.80
N THR A 354 39.05 10.72 33.21
CA THR A 354 37.58 10.75 33.26
C THR A 354 36.91 9.64 32.47
N ASN A 355 37.64 9.06 31.51
CA ASN A 355 37.17 7.98 30.62
C ASN A 355 37.31 6.58 31.24
N ASP A 356 37.85 6.46 32.45
CA ASP A 356 37.98 5.19 33.14
C ASP A 356 36.63 4.69 33.67
N ASP A 357 36.60 3.47 34.20
CA ASP A 357 35.45 3.00 34.97
C ASP A 357 35.17 3.96 36.15
N ARG A 358 33.89 4.10 36.51
CA ARG A 358 33.46 5.17 37.44
C ARG A 358 34.09 5.02 38.82
N THR A 359 34.41 3.80 39.22
CA THR A 359 34.99 3.50 40.54
C THR A 359 36.45 3.94 40.59
N ASN A 360 37.24 3.61 39.58
CA ASN A 360 38.64 4.02 39.51
C ASN A 360 38.76 5.52 39.27
N TRP A 361 37.91 6.09 38.40
CA TRP A 361 37.86 7.53 38.22
C TRP A 361 37.49 8.23 39.54
N ALA A 362 36.53 7.74 40.32
CA ALA A 362 36.22 8.32 41.63
C ALA A 362 37.43 8.38 42.57
N ARG A 363 38.24 7.31 42.60
CA ARG A 363 39.47 7.24 43.41
C ARG A 363 40.54 8.22 42.90
N ASN A 364 40.77 8.25 41.59
CA ASN A 364 41.76 9.12 40.96
C ASN A 364 41.37 10.61 41.08
N ARG A 365 40.08 10.94 40.93
CA ARG A 365 39.53 12.28 41.19
C ARG A 365 39.75 12.69 42.65
N GLN A 366 39.49 11.80 43.60
CA GLN A 366 39.72 12.10 45.02
C GLN A 366 41.22 12.30 45.31
N ASN A 367 42.10 11.48 44.73
CA ASN A 367 43.55 11.67 44.84
C ASN A 367 43.99 13.03 44.27
N LEU A 368 43.49 13.42 43.08
CA LEU A 368 43.75 14.73 42.49
C LEU A 368 43.36 15.87 43.45
N ILE A 369 42.17 15.79 44.07
CA ILE A 369 41.64 16.81 44.99
C ILE A 369 42.46 16.89 46.28
N ASP A 370 42.85 15.74 46.85
CA ASP A 370 43.54 15.68 48.14
C ASP A 370 45.03 16.06 48.02
N LEU A 371 45.63 15.88 46.84
CA LEU A 371 47.03 16.16 46.60
C LEU A 371 47.39 17.65 46.77
N SER A 372 46.51 18.57 46.35
CA SER A 372 46.72 20.01 46.57
C SER A 372 45.43 20.84 46.58
N ALA A 373 45.41 21.91 47.38
CA ALA A 373 44.30 22.86 47.40
C ALA A 373 44.08 23.55 46.04
N ARG A 374 45.14 23.66 45.24
CA ARG A 374 45.09 24.19 43.87
C ARG A 374 44.34 23.24 42.95
N ASN A 375 44.66 21.94 42.96
CA ASN A 375 43.94 20.92 42.20
C ASN A 375 42.44 20.91 42.55
N LYS A 376 42.10 20.96 43.84
CA LYS A 376 40.71 21.07 44.28
C LYS A 376 39.97 22.26 43.66
N THR A 377 40.66 23.41 43.54
CA THR A 377 40.09 24.61 42.91
C THR A 377 39.93 24.40 41.41
N MET A 378 40.93 23.84 40.72
CA MET A 378 40.89 23.58 39.28
C MET A 378 39.82 22.54 38.89
N VAL A 379 39.65 21.45 39.66
CA VAL A 379 38.54 20.50 39.44
C VAL A 379 37.20 21.22 39.54
N ARG A 380 37.02 22.04 40.58
CA ARG A 380 35.80 22.83 40.76
C ARG A 380 35.57 23.80 39.60
N GLU A 381 36.61 24.46 39.11
CA GLU A 381 36.50 25.33 37.94
C GLU A 381 36.04 24.57 36.69
N ILE A 382 36.50 23.34 36.49
CA ILE A 382 36.04 22.50 35.37
C ILE A 382 34.57 22.11 35.53
N GLU A 383 34.17 21.67 36.73
CA GLU A 383 32.80 21.25 37.06
C GLU A 383 31.80 22.41 37.01
N GLU A 384 32.23 23.62 37.39
CA GLU A 384 31.42 24.85 37.38
C GLU A 384 31.34 25.54 36.01
N ALA A 385 32.21 25.22 35.04
CA ALA A 385 32.24 25.87 33.72
C ALA A 385 30.92 25.77 32.95
N VAL A 386 30.60 26.74 32.09
CA VAL A 386 29.36 26.73 31.29
C VAL A 386 29.28 25.46 30.43
N ALA A 387 30.31 25.21 29.62
CA ALA A 387 30.48 24.04 28.77
C ALA A 387 31.98 23.80 28.50
N LEU A 388 32.31 22.70 27.82
CA LEU A 388 33.66 22.47 27.30
C LEU A 388 33.74 22.73 25.78
N LEU A 389 34.92 23.14 25.32
CA LEU A 389 35.33 23.07 23.92
C LEU A 389 36.56 22.16 23.82
N ILE A 390 36.52 21.15 22.96
CA ILE A 390 37.65 20.29 22.63
C ILE A 390 38.15 20.66 21.24
N LEU A 391 39.42 21.02 21.13
CA LEU A 391 40.08 21.23 19.84
C LEU A 391 40.75 19.91 19.42
N ASP A 392 40.18 19.27 18.42
CA ASP A 392 40.61 17.97 17.91
C ASP A 392 41.36 18.16 16.58
N THR A 393 42.52 17.53 16.45
CA THR A 393 43.37 17.66 15.26
C THR A 393 42.97 16.72 14.11
N HIS A 394 42.02 15.81 14.33
CA HIS A 394 41.46 14.98 13.26
C HIS A 394 40.71 15.83 12.22
N CYS A 395 40.64 15.32 10.99
CA CYS A 395 39.88 15.90 9.89
C CYS A 395 38.84 14.86 9.42
N PRO A 396 37.57 14.92 9.86
CA PRO A 396 36.53 14.05 9.31
C PRO A 396 36.40 14.21 7.80
N GLN A 397 36.24 13.10 7.08
CA GLN A 397 36.14 13.09 5.60
C GLN A 397 34.74 12.75 5.09
N SER A 398 33.87 12.22 5.95
CA SER A 398 32.50 11.83 5.65
C SER A 398 31.57 12.10 6.84
N PHE A 399 30.25 11.99 6.65
CA PHE A 399 29.29 12.09 7.76
C PHE A 399 29.50 10.99 8.81
N SER A 400 29.81 9.77 8.36
CA SER A 400 30.15 8.66 9.25
C SER A 400 31.43 8.94 10.06
N ASP A 401 32.47 9.49 9.43
CA ASP A 401 33.69 9.89 10.15
C ASP A 401 33.42 11.00 11.16
N LEU A 402 32.61 12.00 10.79
CA LEU A 402 32.24 13.09 11.69
C LEU A 402 31.48 12.57 12.92
N ALA A 403 30.50 11.68 12.70
CA ALA A 403 29.75 11.05 13.78
C ALA A 403 30.66 10.19 14.67
N GLN A 404 31.52 9.36 14.06
CA GLN A 404 32.49 8.49 14.75
C GLN A 404 33.45 9.31 15.62
N LEU A 405 34.12 10.31 15.04
CA LEU A 405 35.12 11.13 15.72
C LEU A 405 34.49 11.99 16.83
N ALA A 406 33.24 12.43 16.67
CA ALA A 406 32.53 13.12 17.73
C ALA A 406 32.38 12.24 19.00
N LEU A 407 32.24 10.92 18.85
CA LEU A 407 32.24 9.97 19.97
C LEU A 407 33.65 9.64 20.44
N THR A 408 34.52 9.21 19.54
CA THR A 408 35.79 8.55 19.91
C THR A 408 37.07 9.26 19.52
N GLY A 409 37.05 10.48 18.96
CA GLY A 409 38.21 11.23 18.45
C GLY A 409 39.38 11.41 19.44
N ASP A 410 39.73 12.63 19.82
CA ASP A 410 40.80 12.83 20.81
C ASP A 410 40.31 12.56 22.26
N ILE A 411 40.18 11.28 22.62
CA ILE A 411 39.77 10.82 23.97
C ILE A 411 40.72 11.34 25.05
N HIS A 412 42.01 11.52 24.74
CA HIS A 412 43.02 12.04 25.67
C HIS A 412 42.70 13.44 26.18
N SER A 413 41.93 14.21 25.39
CA SER A 413 41.48 15.56 25.72
C SER A 413 40.04 15.63 26.21
N LYS A 414 39.29 14.52 26.37
CA LYS A 414 37.88 14.57 26.79
C LYS A 414 37.74 14.53 28.30
N TRP A 415 36.96 15.47 28.86
CA TRP A 415 36.48 15.41 30.24
C TRP A 415 35.00 14.98 30.25
N THR A 416 34.77 13.66 30.30
CA THR A 416 33.46 13.05 29.98
C THR A 416 32.37 13.30 31.02
N ASP A 417 32.74 13.71 32.23
CA ASP A 417 31.78 14.04 33.29
C ASP A 417 30.95 15.28 32.98
N LYS A 418 31.39 16.14 32.05
CA LYS A 418 30.68 17.39 31.79
C LYS A 418 29.37 17.12 31.06
N SER A 419 28.29 17.74 31.56
CA SER A 419 26.96 17.70 30.94
C SER A 419 26.97 18.05 29.45
N CYS A 420 27.68 19.11 29.06
CA CYS A 420 27.69 19.61 27.69
C CYS A 420 29.09 20.04 27.25
N GLY A 421 29.49 19.61 26.06
CA GLY A 421 30.65 20.14 25.38
C GLY A 421 30.59 20.01 23.86
N THR A 422 31.48 20.72 23.21
CA THR A 422 31.56 20.81 21.75
C THR A 422 32.97 20.45 21.30
N ILE A 423 33.10 19.80 20.16
CA ILE A 423 34.35 19.33 19.57
C ILE A 423 34.50 20.06 18.25
N ALA A 424 35.66 20.68 18.03
CA ALA A 424 36.02 21.31 16.76
C ALA A 424 37.18 20.56 16.13
N PHE A 425 36.97 20.08 14.90
CA PHE A 425 37.94 19.34 14.12
C PHE A 425 38.79 20.26 13.27
N LYS A 426 39.98 19.80 12.86
CA LYS A 426 40.99 20.61 12.18
C LYS A 426 40.53 21.20 10.84
N ASN A 427 39.49 20.63 10.23
CA ASN A 427 38.82 21.16 9.03
C ASN A 427 37.61 22.08 9.34
N GLY A 428 37.45 22.56 10.58
CA GLY A 428 36.36 23.46 10.96
C GLY A 428 34.99 22.81 11.14
N GLN A 429 34.86 21.50 10.88
CA GLN A 429 33.66 20.74 11.23
C GLN A 429 33.56 20.58 12.76
N MET A 430 32.34 20.37 13.25
CA MET A 430 32.09 20.30 14.68
C MET A 430 31.10 19.19 15.05
N GLY A 431 31.20 18.74 16.29
CA GLY A 431 30.23 17.85 16.92
C GLY A 431 29.98 18.27 18.37
N CYS A 432 28.88 17.83 18.95
CA CYS A 432 28.59 17.98 20.37
C CYS A 432 28.69 16.62 21.06
N TYR A 433 29.05 16.66 22.33
CA TYR A 433 28.89 15.53 23.24
C TYR A 433 28.13 15.99 24.48
N GLY A 434 27.33 15.10 25.07
CA GLY A 434 26.59 15.40 26.29
C GLY A 434 26.47 14.19 27.20
N GLU A 435 26.67 14.39 28.50
CA GLU A 435 26.50 13.34 29.50
C GLU A 435 25.00 13.10 29.74
N HIS A 436 24.53 11.88 29.46
CA HIS A 436 23.11 11.58 29.35
C HIS A 436 22.35 11.49 30.69
N CYS A 437 23.05 11.33 31.81
CA CYS A 437 22.41 11.45 33.11
C CYS A 437 21.86 12.87 33.32
N CYS A 438 22.60 13.89 32.87
CA CYS A 438 22.27 15.30 33.08
C CYS A 438 21.00 15.74 32.33
N TYR A 439 20.82 15.33 31.08
CA TYR A 439 19.65 15.71 30.26
C TYR A 439 19.41 14.72 29.10
N ASP A 440 18.32 14.91 28.36
CA ASP A 440 17.92 14.07 27.21
C ASP A 440 18.19 14.75 25.87
N GLY A 441 18.27 13.95 24.78
CA GLY A 441 18.58 14.43 23.43
C GLY A 441 17.74 15.62 22.92
N SER A 442 16.49 15.76 23.36
CA SER A 442 15.65 16.93 23.04
C SER A 442 16.28 18.28 23.45
N ILE A 443 17.09 18.30 24.51
CA ILE A 443 17.80 19.49 24.97
C ILE A 443 19.03 19.77 24.09
N SER A 444 19.81 18.75 23.72
CA SER A 444 20.90 18.86 22.72
C SER A 444 20.41 19.41 21.37
N MET A 445 19.26 18.92 20.92
CA MET A 445 18.64 19.40 19.68
C MET A 445 18.23 20.87 19.78
N SER A 446 17.64 21.28 20.92
CA SER A 446 17.23 22.66 21.14
C SER A 446 18.39 23.65 21.06
N ILE A 447 19.54 23.33 21.65
CA ILE A 447 20.71 24.22 21.67
C ILE A 447 21.43 24.23 20.32
N SER A 448 21.63 23.07 19.69
CA SER A 448 22.26 22.99 18.37
C SER A 448 21.44 23.72 17.30
N LEU A 449 20.11 23.54 17.31
CA LEU A 449 19.21 24.29 16.42
C LEU A 449 19.26 25.79 16.68
N TYR A 450 19.25 26.22 17.96
CA TYR A 450 19.37 27.64 18.29
C TYR A 450 20.64 28.26 17.74
N VAL A 451 21.81 27.63 18.00
CA VAL A 451 23.11 28.13 17.52
C VAL A 451 23.13 28.23 16.00
N MET A 452 22.65 27.20 15.29
CA MET A 452 22.64 27.20 13.82
C MET A 452 21.68 28.25 13.25
N MET A 453 20.49 28.41 13.82
CA MET A 453 19.53 29.43 13.37
C MET A 453 20.04 30.85 13.63
N SER A 454 20.73 31.08 14.75
CA SER A 454 21.39 32.37 14.99
C SER A 454 22.48 32.67 13.97
N ILE A 455 23.27 31.68 13.57
CA ILE A 455 24.29 31.85 12.51
C ILE A 455 23.62 32.11 11.16
N ALA A 456 22.53 31.41 10.84
CA ALA A 456 21.78 31.62 9.60
C ALA A 456 21.13 33.02 9.53
N GLU A 457 20.66 33.55 10.66
CA GLU A 457 20.03 34.88 10.76
C GLU A 457 21.05 36.02 10.76
N GLU A 458 22.13 35.90 11.54
CA GLU A 458 23.14 36.95 11.72
C GLU A 458 24.26 36.90 10.67
N GLY A 459 24.47 35.75 10.03
CA GLY A 459 25.55 35.50 9.09
C GLY A 459 26.88 35.13 9.75
N ILE A 460 27.86 34.77 8.92
CA ILE A 460 29.22 34.47 9.38
C ILE A 460 29.89 35.78 9.84
N PRO A 461 30.61 35.79 10.97
CA PRO A 461 31.31 36.99 11.44
C PRO A 461 32.31 37.54 10.41
N ASP A 462 32.39 38.87 10.29
CA ASP A 462 33.46 39.52 9.53
C ASP A 462 34.79 39.39 10.29
N TRP A 463 35.63 38.48 9.83
CA TRP A 463 36.93 38.19 10.43
C TRP A 463 38.00 39.27 10.16
N ASN A 464 37.70 40.32 9.38
CA ASN A 464 38.57 41.49 9.25
C ASN A 464 38.43 42.45 10.44
N VAL A 465 37.36 42.31 11.23
CA VAL A 465 37.18 43.06 12.47
C VAL A 465 38.11 42.46 13.54
N PRO A 466 38.96 43.27 14.21
CA PRO A 466 39.80 42.76 15.28
C PRO A 466 39.01 42.48 16.56
N ALA A 467 39.53 41.61 17.42
CA ALA A 467 39.00 41.41 18.76
C ALA A 467 38.98 42.73 19.55
N ALA A 468 37.87 43.01 20.22
CA ALA A 468 37.73 44.20 21.07
C ALA A 468 38.44 43.99 22.41
N ASN A 469 38.55 42.74 22.86
CA ASN A 469 39.10 42.34 24.14
C ASN A 469 40.31 41.40 23.94
N LEU A 470 41.52 41.87 24.25
CA LEU A 470 42.76 41.08 24.15
C LEU A 470 42.98 40.23 25.42
N ILE A 471 42.10 39.27 25.65
CA ILE A 471 42.11 38.41 26.84
C ILE A 471 43.08 37.25 26.63
N LEU A 472 43.96 36.98 27.60
CA LEU A 472 44.83 35.80 27.57
C LEU A 472 44.17 34.63 28.30
N PRO A 473 44.20 33.41 27.73
CA PRO A 473 43.67 32.20 28.37
C PRO A 473 44.50 31.81 29.61
N GLU A 474 43.82 31.34 30.65
CA GLU A 474 44.45 30.79 31.86
C GLU A 474 44.67 29.28 31.68
N GLU A 475 45.89 28.76 31.83
CA GLU A 475 46.13 27.31 31.77
C GLU A 475 45.98 26.68 33.15
N LEU A 476 45.20 25.60 33.25
CA LEU A 476 44.99 24.83 34.47
C LEU A 476 45.99 23.66 34.51
N VAL A 477 47.06 23.82 35.27
CA VAL A 477 48.14 22.82 35.41
C VAL A 477 48.06 22.12 36.75
N PHE A 478 47.68 20.85 36.74
CA PHE A 478 47.52 20.02 37.93
C PHE A 478 48.87 19.61 38.55
N ASP A 479 48.92 19.58 39.87
CA ASP A 479 49.95 18.86 40.62
C ASP A 479 49.69 17.35 40.49
N LEU A 480 50.71 16.57 40.17
CA LEU A 480 50.61 15.11 39.96
C LEU A 480 51.66 14.35 40.78
N ASP A 481 51.23 13.31 41.48
CA ASP A 481 52.11 12.33 42.13
C ASP A 481 52.46 11.18 41.18
N ASP A 482 53.32 10.26 41.62
CA ASP A 482 53.74 9.11 40.81
C ASP A 482 52.55 8.18 40.48
N THR A 483 51.58 8.08 41.39
CA THR A 483 50.36 7.28 41.21
C THR A 483 49.52 7.80 40.05
N LEU A 484 49.20 9.10 40.06
CA LEU A 484 48.39 9.73 39.02
C LEU A 484 49.11 9.71 37.66
N ARG A 485 50.43 9.87 37.64
CA ARG A 485 51.22 9.75 36.39
C ARG A 485 51.14 8.33 35.81
N ALA A 486 51.22 7.31 36.66
CA ALA A 486 51.06 5.92 36.22
C ALA A 486 49.64 5.65 35.71
N GLU A 487 48.61 6.16 36.39
CA GLU A 487 47.22 6.02 35.97
C GLU A 487 46.90 6.76 34.68
N ILE A 488 47.46 7.95 34.46
CA ILE A 488 47.37 8.67 33.17
C ILE A 488 47.99 7.81 32.07
N GLY A 489 49.22 7.32 32.24
CA GLY A 489 49.88 6.48 31.24
C GLY A 489 49.20 5.13 31.00
N ARG A 490 48.45 4.60 31.97
CA ARG A 490 47.57 3.43 31.78
C ARG A 490 46.36 3.83 30.92
N MET A 491 45.69 4.92 31.29
CA MET A 491 44.47 5.36 30.62
C MET A 491 44.70 5.90 29.21
N GLU A 492 45.87 6.46 28.90
CA GLU A 492 46.26 6.81 27.52
C GLU A 492 46.22 5.56 26.62
N LYS A 493 46.73 4.41 27.10
CA LYS A 493 46.68 3.15 26.33
C LYS A 493 45.26 2.63 26.16
N VAL A 494 44.46 2.70 27.23
CA VAL A 494 43.04 2.31 27.18
C VAL A 494 42.28 3.21 26.22
N ALA A 495 42.56 4.52 26.23
CA ALA A 495 41.94 5.49 25.33
C ALA A 495 42.25 5.17 23.86
N ASP A 496 43.47 4.78 23.53
CA ASP A 496 43.84 4.35 22.17
C ASP A 496 43.04 3.11 21.71
N GLU A 497 42.76 2.16 22.62
CA GLU A 497 41.90 1.01 22.34
C GLU A 497 40.42 1.42 22.19
N MET A 498 39.94 2.35 23.02
CA MET A 498 38.58 2.87 22.98
C MET A 498 38.24 3.62 21.68
N GLN A 499 39.23 4.15 20.95
CA GLN A 499 39.00 4.88 19.69
C GLN A 499 38.16 4.10 18.68
N ASN A 500 38.23 2.77 18.73
CA ASN A 500 37.62 1.86 17.77
C ASN A 500 36.49 0.99 18.36
N CYS A 501 36.05 1.21 19.60
CA CYS A 501 35.11 0.31 20.28
C CYS A 501 33.71 0.23 19.66
N VAL A 502 33.27 1.29 18.98
CA VAL A 502 31.98 1.39 18.29
C VAL A 502 32.22 1.76 16.83
N VAL A 503 31.46 1.15 15.93
CA VAL A 503 31.37 1.50 14.51
C VAL A 503 30.09 2.30 14.30
N VAL A 504 30.23 3.46 13.67
CA VAL A 504 29.12 4.38 13.42
C VAL A 504 28.93 4.58 11.93
N SER A 505 27.69 4.50 11.46
CA SER A 505 27.31 4.67 10.07
C SER A 505 26.21 5.72 10.00
N MET A 506 26.52 6.87 9.40
CA MET A 506 25.62 8.00 9.23
C MET A 506 25.46 8.32 7.75
N ASP A 507 24.21 8.47 7.32
CA ASP A 507 23.88 8.83 5.94
C ASP A 507 22.50 9.50 5.83
N GLN A 508 22.26 10.04 4.64
CA GLN A 508 21.01 10.67 4.27
C GLN A 508 20.28 9.80 3.24
N PHE A 509 19.07 9.37 3.58
CA PHE A 509 18.13 8.81 2.63
C PHE A 509 17.41 9.95 1.90
N GLN A 510 17.62 10.07 0.58
CA GLN A 510 17.20 11.23 -0.22
C GLN A 510 15.99 10.97 -1.15
N ASP A 511 15.50 9.73 -1.26
CA ASP A 511 14.46 9.41 -2.25
C ASP A 511 13.09 9.97 -1.87
N TYR A 512 12.82 10.13 -0.57
CA TYR A 512 11.65 10.81 -0.02
C TYR A 512 11.81 11.09 1.48
N GLY A 513 10.92 11.93 2.02
CA GLY A 513 10.85 12.24 3.45
C GLY A 513 9.43 12.20 3.99
N LYS A 514 9.18 12.97 5.05
CA LYS A 514 7.90 12.94 5.77
C LYS A 514 6.73 13.46 4.94
N ALA A 515 6.95 14.22 3.87
CA ALA A 515 5.89 14.68 2.97
C ALA A 515 5.21 13.49 2.28
N PHE A 516 6.00 12.53 1.79
CA PHE A 516 5.50 11.29 1.19
C PHE A 516 4.74 10.43 2.21
N MET A 517 5.30 10.23 3.40
CA MET A 517 4.66 9.42 4.44
C MET A 517 3.30 9.98 4.85
N LYS A 518 3.22 11.31 5.00
CA LYS A 518 1.96 12.02 5.29
C LYS A 518 0.96 11.91 4.14
N LYS A 519 1.41 11.95 2.88
CA LYS A 519 0.55 11.74 1.70
C LYS A 519 -0.22 10.41 1.78
N HIS A 520 0.44 9.33 2.20
CA HIS A 520 -0.20 8.02 2.39
C HIS A 520 -0.90 7.85 3.76
N LYS A 521 -1.17 8.96 4.48
CA LYS A 521 -1.84 9.01 5.81
C LYS A 521 -1.11 8.21 6.91
N ILE A 522 0.22 8.11 6.86
CA ILE A 522 1.03 7.39 7.86
C ILE A 522 1.89 8.38 8.64
N HIS A 523 1.88 8.28 9.97
CA HIS A 523 2.73 9.14 10.81
C HIS A 523 4.21 8.85 10.52
N PRO A 524 5.04 9.87 10.20
CA PRO A 524 6.42 9.68 9.74
C PRO A 524 7.30 8.86 10.71
N ASP A 525 7.16 9.12 12.00
CA ASP A 525 7.91 8.41 13.03
C ASP A 525 7.57 6.90 13.08
N ALA A 526 6.27 6.59 12.96
CA ALA A 526 5.79 5.21 12.98
C ALA A 526 6.19 4.43 11.72
N TYR A 527 6.25 5.13 10.58
CA TYR A 527 6.80 4.61 9.35
C TYR A 527 8.25 4.17 9.55
N VAL A 528 9.11 5.08 10.03
CA VAL A 528 10.55 4.81 10.19
C VAL A 528 10.78 3.72 11.24
N GLN A 529 10.07 3.72 12.37
CA GLN A 529 10.20 2.65 13.37
C GLN A 529 9.83 1.27 12.79
N THR A 530 8.76 1.20 12.02
CA THR A 530 8.33 -0.05 11.39
C THR A 530 9.35 -0.50 10.34
N ALA A 531 9.95 0.44 9.60
CA ALA A 531 11.05 0.17 8.67
C ALA A 531 12.31 -0.34 9.38
N LEU A 532 12.66 0.19 10.56
CA LEU A 532 13.79 -0.29 11.37
C LEU A 532 13.59 -1.74 11.84
N LEU A 533 12.37 -2.09 12.25
CA LEU A 533 12.03 -3.48 12.62
C LEU A 533 12.20 -4.42 11.43
N LEU A 534 11.65 -4.07 10.26
CA LEU A 534 11.80 -4.86 9.04
C LEU A 534 13.26 -4.98 8.59
N THR A 535 14.04 -3.90 8.74
CA THR A 535 15.49 -3.90 8.46
C THR A 535 16.21 -4.94 9.31
N TYR A 536 15.96 -4.97 10.61
CA TYR A 536 16.54 -5.96 11.51
C TYR A 536 16.07 -7.39 11.14
N TYR A 537 14.77 -7.56 10.87
CA TYR A 537 14.22 -8.86 10.51
C TYR A 537 14.87 -9.46 9.24
N ARG A 538 15.05 -8.65 8.20
CA ARG A 538 15.74 -9.07 6.96
C ARG A 538 17.19 -9.46 7.17
N LEU A 539 17.90 -8.77 8.05
CA LEU A 539 19.32 -9.06 8.32
C LEU A 539 19.54 -10.27 9.23
N HIS A 540 18.64 -10.49 10.18
CA HIS A 540 18.87 -11.41 11.29
C HIS A 540 17.85 -12.56 11.36
N GLY A 541 16.79 -12.55 10.56
CA GLY A 541 15.74 -13.58 10.53
C GLY A 541 14.98 -13.74 11.85
N THR A 542 15.08 -12.77 12.76
CA THR A 542 14.51 -12.81 14.11
C THR A 542 13.92 -11.45 14.48
N PHE A 543 13.05 -11.43 15.49
CA PHE A 543 12.43 -10.20 15.98
C PHE A 543 13.30 -9.57 17.09
N ALA A 544 13.47 -8.26 17.03
CA ALA A 544 14.24 -7.51 18.03
C ALA A 544 13.33 -6.85 19.07
N PRO A 545 13.51 -7.11 20.39
CA PRO A 545 12.94 -6.23 21.39
C PRO A 545 13.50 -4.82 21.19
N THR A 546 12.60 -3.86 21.00
CA THR A 546 12.93 -2.51 20.54
C THR A 546 12.48 -1.48 21.55
N TYR A 547 13.41 -0.62 21.97
CA TYR A 547 13.17 0.55 22.80
C TYR A 547 13.07 1.77 21.89
N GLU A 548 11.96 2.48 21.93
CA GLU A 548 11.86 3.84 21.40
C GLU A 548 11.60 4.85 22.53
N THR A 549 12.28 5.99 22.47
CA THR A 549 12.10 7.07 23.47
C THR A 549 10.77 7.80 23.29
N ALA A 550 9.88 7.71 24.28
CA ALA A 550 8.71 8.57 24.41
C ALA A 550 9.02 9.76 25.35
N MET A 551 8.96 10.99 24.84
CA MET A 551 9.22 12.19 25.65
C MET A 551 8.09 12.46 26.66
N MET A 552 8.46 12.66 27.92
CA MET A 552 7.54 12.86 29.05
C MET A 552 7.52 14.29 29.60
N ARG A 553 8.12 15.25 28.90
CA ARG A 553 8.30 16.63 29.40
C ARG A 553 6.99 17.42 29.57
N GLN A 554 5.86 16.94 29.09
CA GLN A 554 4.53 17.47 29.45
C GLN A 554 4.23 17.32 30.95
N TYR A 555 4.93 16.43 31.66
CA TYR A 555 4.87 16.30 33.11
C TYR A 555 6.00 17.08 33.78
N TYR A 556 5.77 17.50 35.03
CA TYR A 556 6.80 18.14 35.85
C TYR A 556 8.01 17.21 36.02
N LYS A 557 9.21 17.68 35.66
CA LYS A 557 10.45 16.89 35.62
C LYS A 557 10.40 15.61 34.78
N GLY A 558 9.40 15.49 33.90
CA GLY A 558 9.28 14.31 33.05
C GLY A 558 10.44 14.24 32.06
N ARG A 559 11.10 13.08 32.03
CA ARG A 559 12.17 12.74 31.09
C ARG A 559 11.64 11.88 29.95
N THR A 560 11.63 10.56 30.14
CA THR A 560 11.30 9.58 29.11
C THR A 560 10.49 8.39 29.64
N GLU A 561 9.69 7.80 28.76
CA GLU A 561 9.11 6.46 28.89
C GLU A 561 9.56 5.62 27.66
N THR A 562 9.39 4.31 27.72
CA THR A 562 9.69 3.35 26.66
C THR A 562 8.45 3.07 25.84
N CYS A 563 8.53 3.30 24.52
CA CYS A 563 7.61 2.73 23.55
C CYS A 563 8.22 1.42 23.02
N ARG A 564 7.57 0.28 23.28
CA ARG A 564 8.05 -1.04 22.81
C ARG A 564 7.57 -1.30 21.40
N SER A 565 8.42 -0.98 20.41
CA SER A 565 7.97 -0.91 19.01
C SER A 565 7.69 -2.28 18.36
N CYS A 566 8.35 -3.34 18.83
CA CYS A 566 8.11 -4.69 18.36
C CYS A 566 6.80 -5.26 18.94
N SER A 567 5.70 -4.88 18.31
CA SER A 567 4.33 -5.33 18.59
C SER A 567 3.95 -6.57 17.78
N ILE A 568 2.84 -7.23 18.14
CA ILE A 568 2.33 -8.38 17.37
C ILE A 568 1.96 -7.96 15.94
N GLU A 569 1.44 -6.75 15.79
CA GLU A 569 1.08 -6.14 14.53
C GLU A 569 2.31 -5.92 13.64
N SER A 570 3.41 -5.41 14.22
CA SER A 570 4.68 -5.28 13.51
C SER A 570 5.26 -6.63 13.08
N VAL A 571 5.12 -7.67 13.91
CA VAL A 571 5.54 -9.05 13.59
C VAL A 571 4.77 -9.58 12.39
N ARG A 572 3.44 -9.46 12.40
CA ARG A 572 2.58 -9.89 11.28
C ARG A 572 2.92 -9.18 9.99
N PHE A 573 3.18 -7.87 10.06
CA PHE A 573 3.62 -7.10 8.90
C PHE A 573 4.97 -7.61 8.36
N MET A 574 5.98 -7.79 9.20
CA MET A 574 7.30 -8.28 8.78
C MET A 574 7.22 -9.67 8.15
N GLU A 575 6.44 -10.58 8.73
CA GLU A 575 6.21 -11.92 8.17
C GLU A 575 5.48 -11.85 6.82
N ALA A 576 4.47 -10.98 6.68
CA ALA A 576 3.75 -10.80 5.42
C ALA A 576 4.61 -10.16 4.32
N MET A 577 5.48 -9.21 4.67
CA MET A 577 6.38 -8.55 3.73
C MET A 577 7.34 -9.55 3.08
N GLU A 578 7.82 -10.54 3.85
CA GLU A 578 8.71 -11.60 3.35
C GLU A 578 7.94 -12.82 2.79
N SER A 579 6.62 -12.83 2.86
CA SER A 579 5.79 -13.90 2.32
C SER A 579 5.54 -13.74 0.82
N THR A 580 5.72 -14.83 0.07
CA THR A 580 5.31 -14.90 -1.35
C THR A 580 3.81 -15.09 -1.54
N SER A 581 3.06 -15.40 -0.47
CA SER A 581 1.61 -15.64 -0.53
C SER A 581 0.76 -14.43 -0.16
N SER A 582 1.39 -13.32 0.26
CA SER A 582 0.68 -12.10 0.65
C SER A 582 0.70 -11.08 -0.49
N THR A 583 -0.46 -10.53 -0.82
CA THR A 583 -0.61 -9.50 -1.85
C THR A 583 0.01 -8.17 -1.42
N ASP A 584 0.31 -7.28 -2.37
CA ASP A 584 0.82 -5.93 -2.05
C ASP A 584 -0.24 -5.11 -1.27
N ALA A 585 -1.53 -5.30 -1.55
CA ALA A 585 -2.61 -4.68 -0.79
C ALA A 585 -2.62 -5.15 0.68
N ASP A 586 -2.48 -6.46 0.94
CA ASP A 586 -2.41 -7.00 2.29
C ASP A 586 -1.17 -6.52 3.04
N LYS A 587 -0.01 -6.51 2.35
CA LYS A 587 1.25 -5.99 2.90
C LYS A 587 1.12 -4.52 3.27
N ALA A 588 0.53 -3.69 2.41
CA ALA A 588 0.29 -2.28 2.66
C ALA A 588 -0.71 -2.05 3.82
N LYS A 589 -1.79 -2.84 3.87
CA LYS A 589 -2.75 -2.83 4.98
C LYS A 589 -2.09 -3.19 6.30
N LEU A 590 -1.32 -4.28 6.34
CA LEU A 590 -0.60 -4.71 7.54
C LEU A 590 0.48 -3.71 7.96
N PHE A 591 1.15 -3.07 7.01
CA PHE A 591 2.07 -1.98 7.27
C PHE A 591 1.37 -0.79 7.95
N LYS A 592 0.24 -0.34 7.40
CA LYS A 592 -0.58 0.73 8.00
C LYS A 592 -1.08 0.35 9.39
N VAL A 593 -1.52 -0.90 9.60
CA VAL A 593 -1.94 -1.42 10.92
C VAL A 593 -0.76 -1.40 11.91
N ALA A 594 0.42 -1.86 11.50
CA ALA A 594 1.61 -1.84 12.35
C ALA A 594 2.02 -0.40 12.71
N ALA A 595 2.03 0.51 11.75
CA ALA A 595 2.35 1.92 11.97
C ALA A 595 1.31 2.62 12.87
N ASN A 596 0.02 2.35 12.69
CA ASN A 596 -1.03 2.88 13.57
C ASN A 596 -0.87 2.34 14.99
N ARG A 597 -0.58 1.05 15.14
CA ARG A 597 -0.32 0.45 16.45
C ARG A 597 0.89 1.06 17.14
N GLN A 598 1.96 1.31 16.39
CA GLN A 598 3.13 2.02 16.91
C GLN A 598 2.74 3.40 17.46
N MET A 599 1.90 4.14 16.74
CA MET A 599 1.45 5.46 17.15
C MET A 599 0.54 5.41 18.38
N GLU A 600 -0.35 4.42 18.47
CA GLU A 600 -1.14 4.19 19.69
C GLU A 600 -0.25 3.95 20.90
N LEU A 601 0.74 3.06 20.80
CA LEU A 601 1.67 2.75 21.89
C LEU A 601 2.46 3.98 22.33
N MET A 602 2.98 4.76 21.37
CA MET A 602 3.69 6.00 21.65
C MET A 602 2.78 7.05 22.31
N ASN A 603 1.52 7.17 21.88
CA ASN A 603 0.55 8.06 22.51
C ASN A 603 0.22 7.63 23.95
N GLU A 604 0.04 6.33 24.20
CA GLU A 604 -0.18 5.83 25.55
C GLU A 604 1.04 6.04 26.45
N ALA A 605 2.25 5.80 25.95
CA ALA A 605 3.49 6.12 26.66
C ALA A 605 3.53 7.61 27.04
N ARG A 606 3.25 8.51 26.10
CA ARG A 606 3.21 9.98 26.33
C ARG A 606 2.07 10.42 27.27
N LYS A 607 0.99 9.65 27.41
CA LYS A 607 -0.05 9.89 28.43
C LYS A 607 0.33 9.37 29.81
N GLY A 608 1.51 8.77 29.97
CA GLY A 608 1.95 8.16 31.22
C GLY A 608 1.38 6.76 31.46
N ASN A 609 0.81 6.13 30.43
CA ASN A 609 0.27 4.76 30.49
C ASN A 609 1.28 3.71 30.01
N GLY A 610 2.54 4.10 29.78
CA GLY A 610 3.64 3.17 29.55
C GLY A 610 3.95 2.34 30.80
N ILE A 611 4.54 1.16 30.59
CA ILE A 611 4.73 0.17 31.67
C ILE A 611 6.19 0.07 32.16
N ASP A 612 7.17 0.43 31.33
CA ASP A 612 8.58 0.19 31.64
C ASP A 612 9.07 1.01 32.84
N ARG A 613 8.79 2.32 32.90
CA ARG A 613 9.15 3.13 34.09
C ARG A 613 8.35 2.73 35.32
N HIS A 614 7.10 2.27 35.16
CA HIS A 614 6.31 1.76 36.27
C HIS A 614 6.93 0.50 36.87
N LEU A 615 7.26 -0.51 36.05
CA LEU A 615 7.94 -1.72 36.52
C LEU A 615 9.30 -1.41 37.12
N PHE A 616 10.05 -0.46 36.56
CA PHE A 616 11.29 0.01 37.15
C PHE A 616 11.05 0.67 38.53
N GLY A 617 10.03 1.50 38.69
CA GLY A 617 9.67 2.11 39.97
C GLY A 617 9.32 1.07 41.04
N LEU A 618 8.62 -0.01 40.67
CA LEU A 618 8.35 -1.13 41.58
C LEU A 618 9.63 -1.86 42.00
N TRP A 619 10.58 -2.02 41.09
CA TRP A 619 11.90 -2.59 41.40
C TRP A 619 12.65 -1.70 42.38
N CYS A 620 12.70 -0.39 42.13
CA CYS A 620 13.37 0.58 43.00
C CYS A 620 12.74 0.60 44.39
N ALA A 621 11.40 0.59 44.46
CA ALA A 621 10.69 0.55 45.73
C ALA A 621 11.00 -0.73 46.52
N ALA A 622 11.05 -1.90 45.88
CA ALA A 622 11.42 -3.15 46.54
C ALA A 622 12.87 -3.08 47.06
N TYR A 623 13.80 -2.63 46.22
CA TYR A 623 15.22 -2.48 46.55
C TYR A 623 15.43 -1.53 47.74
N ASP A 624 14.90 -0.31 47.67
CA ASP A 624 15.07 0.73 48.70
C ASP A 624 14.48 0.32 50.06
N ASN A 625 13.42 -0.49 50.06
CA ASN A 625 12.76 -0.95 51.28
C ASN A 625 13.30 -2.30 51.79
N GLY A 626 14.35 -2.86 51.15
CA GLY A 626 14.91 -4.16 51.53
C GLY A 626 13.92 -5.32 51.38
N ILE A 627 12.93 -5.17 50.50
CA ILE A 627 11.97 -6.21 50.14
C ILE A 627 12.64 -7.10 49.07
N PRO A 628 12.54 -8.43 49.16
CA PRO A 628 13.02 -9.31 48.10
C PRO A 628 12.46 -8.88 46.74
N ILE A 629 13.34 -8.74 45.74
CA ILE A 629 12.93 -8.39 44.39
C ILE A 629 12.00 -9.49 43.84
N PRO A 630 10.82 -9.14 43.29
CA PRO A 630 9.89 -10.14 42.76
C PRO A 630 10.49 -11.03 41.66
N GLU A 631 10.10 -12.31 41.63
CA GLU A 631 10.55 -13.30 40.62
C GLU A 631 10.26 -12.86 39.17
N LEU A 632 9.34 -11.90 38.95
CA LEU A 632 9.06 -11.29 37.65
C LEU A 632 10.33 -10.77 36.95
N TYR A 633 11.26 -10.16 37.70
CA TYR A 633 12.47 -9.57 37.13
C TYR A 633 13.54 -10.62 36.78
N ASP A 634 13.45 -11.81 37.38
CA ASP A 634 14.32 -12.96 37.09
C ASP A 634 13.76 -13.86 35.98
N ASP A 635 12.51 -13.65 35.55
CA ASP A 635 11.91 -14.38 34.44
C ASP A 635 12.72 -14.12 33.15
N PRO A 636 13.21 -15.17 32.45
CA PRO A 636 13.93 -14.99 31.18
C PRO A 636 13.15 -14.18 30.13
N LEU A 637 11.82 -14.15 30.19
CA LEU A 637 10.99 -13.35 29.30
C LEU A 637 11.07 -11.84 29.60
N TYR A 638 11.33 -11.43 30.84
CA TYR A 638 11.55 -10.02 31.17
C TYR A 638 12.75 -9.50 30.37
N SER A 639 13.90 -10.17 30.46
CA SER A 639 15.12 -9.81 29.72
C SER A 639 14.98 -10.02 28.21
N ARG A 640 14.40 -11.15 27.75
CA ARG A 640 14.19 -11.40 26.31
C ARG A 640 13.25 -10.39 25.64
N SER A 641 12.36 -9.76 26.41
CA SER A 641 11.49 -8.69 25.93
C SER A 641 12.16 -7.30 25.94
N GLY A 642 13.42 -7.21 26.40
CA GLY A 642 14.20 -5.98 26.51
C GLY A 642 14.39 -5.45 27.94
N GLY A 643 13.66 -5.99 28.93
CA GLY A 643 13.75 -5.57 30.32
C GLY A 643 15.18 -5.66 30.89
N GLY A 644 15.51 -4.79 31.85
CA GLY A 644 16.85 -4.75 32.45
C GLY A 644 17.95 -4.24 31.51
N GLY A 645 17.59 -3.51 30.44
CA GLY A 645 18.55 -2.95 29.49
C GLY A 645 18.97 -3.93 28.40
N ASN A 646 18.10 -4.86 28.00
CA ASN A 646 18.37 -5.90 27.00
C ASN A 646 17.70 -5.62 25.64
N PHE A 647 17.44 -4.35 25.31
CA PHE A 647 16.86 -3.98 24.03
C PHE A 647 17.91 -4.10 22.92
N ILE A 648 17.62 -4.94 21.93
CA ILE A 648 18.51 -5.19 20.79
C ILE A 648 18.52 -3.98 19.85
N LEU A 649 17.38 -3.32 19.67
CA LEU A 649 17.31 -2.02 19.00
C LEU A 649 17.04 -0.93 20.04
N SER A 650 17.97 0.00 20.20
CA SER A 650 17.80 1.22 20.99
C SER A 650 17.61 2.40 20.05
N THR A 651 16.40 2.96 20.02
CA THR A 651 15.99 3.91 19.00
C THR A 651 15.44 5.22 19.57
N SER A 652 15.59 6.30 18.82
CA SER A 652 14.94 7.57 19.10
C SER A 652 14.87 8.43 17.85
N THR A 653 13.70 9.03 17.62
CA THR A 653 13.58 10.21 16.77
C THR A 653 14.10 11.44 17.50
N LEU A 654 14.81 12.31 16.77
CA LEU A 654 15.27 13.61 17.27
C LEU A 654 14.50 14.78 16.62
N GLY A 655 13.42 14.46 15.91
CA GLY A 655 12.50 15.43 15.34
C GLY A 655 12.80 15.76 13.88
N TYR A 656 12.70 17.04 13.53
CA TYR A 656 12.53 17.47 12.14
C TYR A 656 13.60 18.48 11.69
N THR A 657 14.84 18.27 12.10
CA THR A 657 15.98 19.14 11.76
C THR A 657 17.11 18.33 11.11
N ILE A 658 18.04 19.01 10.43
CA ILE A 658 19.15 18.34 9.74
C ILE A 658 20.14 17.63 10.66
N ASN A 659 20.30 18.08 11.91
CA ASN A 659 21.21 17.41 12.83
C ASN A 659 20.54 16.18 13.43
N CYS A 660 21.26 15.06 13.41
CA CYS A 660 20.89 13.85 14.13
C CYS A 660 21.98 13.55 15.15
N GLY A 661 21.60 13.17 16.37
CA GLY A 661 22.48 12.64 17.41
C GLY A 661 22.27 11.15 17.61
N TYR A 662 23.13 10.52 18.40
CA TYR A 662 23.08 9.08 18.67
C TYR A 662 23.78 8.72 19.98
N VAL A 663 23.57 7.48 20.42
CA VAL A 663 24.36 6.81 21.46
C VAL A 663 24.86 5.46 20.95
N ALA A 664 25.80 4.84 21.69
CA ALA A 664 26.20 3.46 21.44
C ALA A 664 25.04 2.47 21.70
N PRO A 665 25.12 1.23 21.18
CA PRO A 665 24.11 0.22 21.45
C PRO A 665 23.96 -0.09 22.93
N MET A 666 22.73 -0.42 23.35
CA MET A 666 22.43 -0.84 24.72
C MET A 666 22.98 -2.23 25.04
N CYS A 667 23.05 -3.11 24.03
CA CYS A 667 23.56 -4.47 24.13
C CYS A 667 24.79 -4.67 23.25
N ALA A 668 25.68 -5.61 23.62
CA ALA A 668 26.86 -5.95 22.81
C ALA A 668 26.50 -6.36 21.37
N ASP A 669 25.46 -7.19 21.20
CA ASP A 669 24.92 -7.61 19.90
C ASP A 669 23.67 -6.83 19.50
N GLY A 670 23.60 -5.55 19.90
CA GLY A 670 22.52 -4.64 19.53
C GLY A 670 22.95 -3.52 18.58
N TYR A 671 21.99 -2.65 18.26
CA TYR A 671 22.19 -1.43 17.49
C TYR A 671 21.64 -0.21 18.24
N GLY A 672 22.32 0.93 18.09
CA GLY A 672 21.71 2.23 18.30
C GLY A 672 21.20 2.77 16.96
N CYS A 673 19.91 3.12 16.86
CA CYS A 673 19.29 3.60 15.61
C CYS A 673 18.59 4.94 15.84
N PHE A 674 19.17 6.02 15.35
CA PHE A 674 18.68 7.38 15.58
C PHE A 674 18.42 8.08 14.26
N TYR A 675 17.37 8.89 14.21
CA TYR A 675 16.99 9.55 12.96
C TYR A 675 16.30 10.89 13.17
N THR A 676 16.37 11.72 12.12
CA THR A 676 15.54 12.92 11.94
C THR A 676 14.93 12.92 10.55
N MET A 677 13.78 13.59 10.41
CA MET A 677 12.99 13.56 9.19
C MET A 677 12.74 14.98 8.67
N LEU A 678 13.10 15.25 7.42
CA LEU A 678 12.72 16.47 6.70
C LEU A 678 11.55 16.17 5.76
N GLU A 679 11.11 17.18 4.98
CA GLU A 679 10.02 16.99 4.01
C GLU A 679 10.37 15.94 2.95
N ASP A 680 11.61 15.96 2.47
CA ASP A 680 12.10 15.24 1.30
C ASP A 680 13.21 14.22 1.59
N CYS A 681 13.74 14.18 2.82
CA CYS A 681 14.81 13.24 3.18
C CYS A 681 14.79 12.85 4.66
N ILE A 682 15.58 11.83 5.00
CA ILE A 682 15.77 11.31 6.37
C ILE A 682 17.26 11.20 6.64
N TRP A 683 17.69 11.76 7.77
CA TRP A 683 19.04 11.52 8.29
C TRP A 683 18.98 10.40 9.30
N ALA A 684 19.84 9.38 9.15
CA ALA A 684 19.89 8.25 10.06
C ALA A 684 21.34 7.98 10.51
N ILE A 685 21.49 7.61 11.79
CA ILE A 685 22.76 7.19 12.39
C ILE A 685 22.56 5.83 13.05
N PHE A 686 23.38 4.87 12.64
CA PHE A 686 23.41 3.51 13.16
C PHE A 686 24.74 3.25 13.86
N SER A 687 24.70 2.78 15.10
CA SER A 687 25.88 2.39 15.87
C SER A 687 25.83 0.89 16.18
N ALA A 688 27.00 0.26 16.21
CA ALA A 688 27.20 -1.14 16.58
C ALA A 688 28.57 -1.31 17.28
N TYR A 689 28.72 -2.22 18.23
CA TYR A 689 30.04 -2.51 18.80
C TYR A 689 30.92 -3.21 17.78
N ARG A 690 32.18 -2.77 17.65
CA ARG A 690 33.13 -3.34 16.67
C ARG A 690 33.37 -4.83 16.89
N ASP A 691 33.40 -5.25 18.15
CA ASP A 691 33.71 -6.62 18.53
C ASP A 691 32.53 -7.58 18.39
N SER A 692 31.32 -7.07 18.06
CA SER A 692 30.20 -7.96 17.76
C SER A 692 30.46 -8.72 16.46
N THR A 693 30.26 -10.03 16.51
CA THR A 693 30.27 -10.89 15.31
C THR A 693 28.89 -11.03 14.68
N VAL A 694 27.86 -10.45 15.31
CA VAL A 694 26.46 -10.53 14.90
C VAL A 694 26.04 -9.26 14.18
N THR A 695 26.45 -8.08 14.66
CA THR A 695 25.95 -6.80 14.18
C THR A 695 26.91 -6.08 13.22
N SER A 696 26.36 -5.26 12.33
CA SER A 696 27.15 -4.41 11.42
C SER A 696 26.37 -3.15 11.07
N GLY A 697 26.79 -2.00 11.60
CA GLY A 697 26.13 -0.71 11.34
C GLY A 697 26.03 -0.38 9.84
N HIS A 698 27.07 -0.70 9.06
CA HIS A 698 27.08 -0.46 7.62
C HIS A 698 26.06 -1.32 6.86
N LYS A 699 25.97 -2.62 7.16
CA LYS A 699 24.95 -3.49 6.55
C LYS A 699 23.56 -3.06 6.96
N PHE A 700 23.37 -2.68 8.23
CA PHE A 700 22.11 -2.16 8.74
C PHE A 700 21.64 -0.93 7.96
N GLN A 701 22.53 0.03 7.72
CA GLN A 701 22.21 1.23 6.93
C GLN A 701 21.83 0.89 5.47
N GLN A 702 22.59 0.02 4.81
CA GLN A 702 22.29 -0.39 3.42
C GLN A 702 20.93 -1.09 3.31
N THR A 703 20.64 -2.01 4.24
CA THR A 703 19.34 -2.68 4.29
C THR A 703 18.22 -1.70 4.63
N PHE A 704 18.45 -0.73 5.51
CA PHE A 704 17.48 0.30 5.84
C PHE A 704 17.08 1.11 4.59
N HIS A 705 18.05 1.55 3.78
CA HIS A 705 17.75 2.26 2.52
C HIS A 705 16.90 1.40 1.59
N GLN A 706 17.25 0.13 1.41
CA GLN A 706 16.46 -0.77 0.58
C GLN A 706 15.04 -0.96 1.12
N VAL A 707 14.87 -1.12 2.43
CA VAL A 707 13.55 -1.23 3.07
C VAL A 707 12.72 0.03 2.82
N MET A 708 13.32 1.22 2.94
CA MET A 708 12.62 2.48 2.68
C MET A 708 12.14 2.56 1.22
N VAL A 709 12.96 2.14 0.25
CA VAL A 709 12.55 2.07 -1.17
C VAL A 709 11.41 1.07 -1.37
N ASP A 710 11.51 -0.12 -0.78
CA ASP A 710 10.49 -1.16 -0.90
C ASP A 710 9.15 -0.72 -0.34
N LEU A 711 9.13 -0.03 0.80
CA LEU A 711 7.92 0.51 1.41
C LEU A 711 7.28 1.64 0.59
N LYS A 712 8.09 2.47 -0.09
CA LYS A 712 7.56 3.46 -1.05
C LYS A 712 6.87 2.76 -2.21
N ASN A 713 7.55 1.81 -2.85
CA ASN A 713 6.99 1.05 -3.97
C ASN A 713 5.71 0.32 -3.57
N LEU A 714 5.67 -0.27 -2.37
CA LEU A 714 4.49 -0.93 -1.81
C LEU A 714 3.30 0.03 -1.71
N LEU A 715 3.52 1.22 -1.14
CA LEU A 715 2.45 2.20 -0.92
C LEU A 715 1.95 2.83 -2.23
N GLU A 716 2.85 3.18 -3.14
CA GLU A 716 2.51 3.74 -4.44
C GLU A 716 1.70 2.75 -5.29
N ARG A 717 2.04 1.46 -5.24
CA ARG A 717 1.26 0.39 -5.87
C ARG A 717 -0.10 0.12 -5.20
N SER A 718 -0.29 0.53 -3.94
CA SER A 718 -1.44 0.12 -3.11
C SER A 718 -2.51 1.18 -2.85
N ASP A 719 -2.22 2.46 -3.09
CA ASP A 719 -3.14 3.59 -2.86
C ASP A 719 -3.58 4.28 -4.18
N MET A 720 -3.44 3.60 -5.32
CA MET A 720 -4.16 3.92 -6.56
C MET A 720 -5.67 3.68 -6.34
N LYS A 721 -6.43 4.71 -5.94
CA LYS A 721 -7.80 4.50 -5.42
C LYS A 721 -8.80 5.60 -5.78
N ALA A 722 -9.80 5.18 -6.55
CA ALA A 722 -11.22 5.46 -6.28
C ALA A 722 -11.82 6.90 -6.34
N PRO A 723 -11.28 7.93 -7.03
CA PRO A 723 -12.16 9.02 -7.47
C PRO A 723 -13.11 8.50 -8.57
N THR A 724 -12.62 7.53 -9.35
CA THR A 724 -13.18 7.09 -10.62
C THR A 724 -14.32 6.09 -10.50
N VAL A 725 -14.77 5.71 -9.29
CA VAL A 725 -15.90 4.78 -9.13
C VAL A 725 -17.11 5.27 -9.96
N LEU A 726 -17.30 6.59 -10.13
CA LEU A 726 -18.40 7.12 -10.95
C LEU A 726 -18.23 6.99 -12.48
N LEU A 727 -17.02 6.80 -13.03
CA LEU A 727 -16.81 6.53 -14.46
C LEU A 727 -16.49 5.06 -14.74
N LEU A 728 -15.69 4.43 -13.88
CA LEU A 728 -15.35 3.02 -14.01
C LEU A 728 -16.55 2.11 -13.84
N LEU A 729 -17.58 2.51 -13.10
CA LEU A 729 -18.81 1.73 -13.04
C LEU A 729 -19.61 1.77 -14.34
N VAL A 730 -19.32 2.69 -15.27
CA VAL A 730 -19.86 2.68 -16.63
C VAL A 730 -18.97 1.83 -17.55
N ALA A 731 -17.65 1.80 -17.32
CA ALA A 731 -16.69 1.06 -18.14
C ALA A 731 -16.48 -0.44 -17.76
N SER A 732 -16.63 -0.80 -16.48
CA SER A 732 -16.26 -2.13 -15.94
C SER A 732 -17.43 -3.10 -15.84
N SER A 733 -18.65 -2.58 -15.88
CA SER A 733 -19.90 -3.33 -15.77
C SER A 733 -20.21 -4.20 -17.00
N CYS A 734 -19.49 -4.00 -18.11
CA CYS A 734 -19.52 -4.87 -19.28
C CYS A 734 -18.75 -6.20 -19.08
N CYS A 735 -17.85 -6.30 -18.08
CA CYS A 735 -16.97 -7.47 -17.92
C CYS A 735 -17.53 -8.59 -17.00
N MET A 736 -18.62 -8.34 -16.26
CA MET A 736 -19.02 -9.19 -15.12
C MET A 736 -20.14 -10.21 -15.37
N ALA A 737 -20.61 -10.39 -16.59
CA ALA A 737 -21.60 -11.45 -16.85
C ALA A 737 -21.38 -12.15 -18.19
N SER A 738 -20.12 -12.44 -18.49
CA SER A 738 -19.84 -13.61 -19.33
C SER A 738 -20.28 -14.86 -18.54
N PRO A 739 -21.28 -15.61 -19.01
CA PRO A 739 -21.64 -16.87 -18.36
C PRO A 739 -20.63 -17.92 -18.80
N VAL A 740 -19.64 -18.26 -17.98
CA VAL A 740 -18.98 -19.56 -18.15
C VAL A 740 -19.03 -20.28 -16.83
N PRO A 741 -20.10 -21.07 -16.64
CA PRO A 741 -19.86 -22.50 -16.73
C PRO A 741 -21.06 -23.25 -17.35
N ARG A 742 -20.95 -23.56 -18.64
CA ARG A 742 -21.47 -24.82 -19.20
C ARG A 742 -20.45 -25.32 -20.22
N PRO A 743 -20.24 -26.64 -20.35
CA PRO A 743 -19.28 -27.19 -21.30
C PRO A 743 -19.61 -26.63 -22.68
N LEU A 744 -18.63 -25.98 -23.33
CA LEU A 744 -18.67 -25.39 -24.67
C LEU A 744 -19.56 -26.23 -25.61
N GLN A 745 -20.84 -25.90 -25.62
CA GLN A 745 -21.84 -26.40 -26.54
C GLN A 745 -22.06 -25.27 -27.52
N ARG A 746 -21.85 -25.56 -28.80
CA ARG A 746 -22.17 -24.65 -29.91
C ARG A 746 -23.63 -24.20 -29.76
N ARG A 747 -23.80 -22.96 -29.35
CA ARG A 747 -25.05 -22.21 -29.38
C ARG A 747 -24.82 -21.04 -30.34
N ALA A 748 -25.81 -20.74 -31.18
CA ALA A 748 -25.79 -19.61 -32.12
C ALA A 748 -26.63 -18.42 -31.59
N GLU A 749 -27.00 -18.50 -30.32
CA GLU A 749 -27.86 -17.58 -29.60
C GLU A 749 -27.21 -17.27 -28.24
N ILE A 750 -26.81 -16.00 -28.01
CA ILE A 750 -26.61 -15.53 -26.63
C ILE A 750 -28.00 -15.54 -25.97
N PRO A 751 -28.25 -16.35 -24.93
CA PRO A 751 -29.56 -16.43 -24.31
C PRO A 751 -30.01 -15.08 -23.74
N GLU A 752 -31.28 -14.73 -23.88
CA GLU A 752 -31.84 -13.49 -23.31
C GLU A 752 -31.64 -13.41 -21.79
N GLU A 753 -31.62 -14.56 -21.11
CA GLU A 753 -31.27 -14.71 -19.70
C GLU A 753 -29.83 -14.22 -19.39
N THR A 754 -28.88 -14.46 -20.29
CA THR A 754 -27.49 -13.99 -20.18
C THR A 754 -27.41 -12.48 -20.37
N LEU A 755 -28.07 -11.95 -21.39
CA LEU A 755 -28.10 -10.52 -21.67
C LEU A 755 -28.72 -9.73 -20.49
N ASN A 756 -29.84 -10.23 -19.97
CA ASN A 756 -30.49 -9.65 -18.80
C ASN A 756 -29.57 -9.69 -17.58
N LEU A 757 -28.76 -10.74 -17.42
CA LEU A 757 -27.80 -10.81 -16.34
C LEU A 757 -26.68 -9.76 -16.45
N VAL A 758 -26.13 -9.49 -17.64
CA VAL A 758 -25.14 -8.41 -17.83
C VAL A 758 -25.75 -7.04 -17.53
N TYR A 759 -26.96 -6.81 -18.04
CA TYR A 759 -27.68 -5.59 -17.81
C TYR A 759 -28.04 -5.39 -16.33
N ASP A 760 -28.55 -6.43 -15.67
CA ASP A 760 -28.90 -6.39 -14.25
C ASP A 760 -27.66 -6.18 -13.38
N THR A 761 -26.51 -6.75 -13.76
CA THR A 761 -25.22 -6.47 -13.12
C THR A 761 -24.87 -4.99 -13.22
N PHE A 762 -24.93 -4.42 -14.43
CA PHE A 762 -24.65 -3.00 -14.69
C PHE A 762 -25.56 -2.08 -13.85
N VAL A 763 -26.86 -2.30 -13.92
CA VAL A 763 -27.87 -1.50 -13.21
C VAL A 763 -27.70 -1.63 -11.69
N THR A 764 -27.42 -2.84 -11.20
CA THR A 764 -27.20 -3.10 -9.77
C THR A 764 -25.96 -2.38 -9.26
N MET A 765 -24.86 -2.40 -10.01
CA MET A 765 -23.64 -1.67 -9.68
C MET A 765 -23.90 -0.15 -9.59
N PHE A 766 -24.55 0.42 -10.61
CA PHE A 766 -24.86 1.84 -10.69
C PHE A 766 -25.76 2.30 -9.53
N ARG A 767 -26.88 1.60 -9.31
CA ARG A 767 -27.85 1.92 -8.24
C ARG A 767 -27.27 1.74 -6.84
N THR A 768 -26.41 0.73 -6.65
CA THR A 768 -25.76 0.48 -5.35
C THR A 768 -24.82 1.63 -4.98
N VAL A 769 -24.08 2.17 -5.95
CA VAL A 769 -23.19 3.31 -5.72
C VAL A 769 -23.98 4.59 -5.50
N GLN A 770 -24.99 4.86 -6.35
CA GLN A 770 -25.89 6.00 -6.16
C GLN A 770 -26.58 5.95 -4.79
N GLY A 771 -27.03 4.78 -4.34
CA GLY A 771 -27.68 4.60 -3.05
C GLY A 771 -26.75 4.70 -1.83
N THR A 772 -25.44 4.53 -2.01
CA THR A 772 -24.47 4.59 -0.91
C THR A 772 -24.10 6.03 -0.54
N TYR A 773 -24.11 6.94 -1.52
CA TYR A 773 -23.80 8.36 -1.33
C TYR A 773 -25.08 9.18 -1.21
N PRO A 774 -25.43 9.71 -0.01
CA PRO A 774 -26.65 10.48 0.16
C PRO A 774 -26.53 11.86 -0.52
N GLN A 775 -27.67 12.43 -0.93
CA GLN A 775 -27.74 13.66 -1.74
C GLN A 775 -27.06 14.86 -1.06
N ASP A 776 -27.11 14.94 0.28
CA ASP A 776 -26.44 15.98 1.07
C ASP A 776 -24.91 15.85 1.04
N LEU A 777 -24.37 14.63 0.97
CA LEU A 777 -22.94 14.40 0.82
C LEU A 777 -22.48 14.71 -0.61
N LEU A 778 -23.23 14.30 -1.62
CA LEU A 778 -22.94 14.63 -3.02
C LEU A 778 -22.93 16.16 -3.22
N GLN A 779 -23.88 16.85 -2.58
CA GLN A 779 -23.95 18.31 -2.55
C GLN A 779 -22.70 18.95 -1.93
N GLU A 780 -22.20 18.39 -0.82
CA GLU A 780 -20.99 18.86 -0.12
C GLU A 780 -19.74 18.67 -1.00
N ILE A 781 -19.64 17.54 -1.71
CA ILE A 781 -18.57 17.25 -2.68
C ILE A 781 -18.59 18.25 -3.84
N ALA A 782 -19.74 18.46 -4.47
CA ALA A 782 -19.87 19.39 -5.60
C ALA A 782 -19.51 20.82 -5.19
N THR A 783 -19.97 21.26 -4.02
CA THR A 783 -19.66 22.59 -3.48
C THR A 783 -18.16 22.78 -3.26
N GLU A 784 -17.48 21.80 -2.66
CA GLU A 784 -16.04 21.90 -2.40
C GLU A 784 -15.20 21.74 -3.67
N LEU A 785 -15.57 20.88 -4.62
CA LEU A 785 -14.91 20.75 -5.93
C LEU A 785 -14.98 22.06 -6.74
N LEU A 786 -16.13 22.72 -6.74
CA LEU A 786 -16.28 24.02 -7.40
C LEU A 786 -15.41 25.08 -6.71
N ALA A 787 -15.31 25.05 -5.37
CA ALA A 787 -14.48 25.97 -4.61
C ALA A 787 -12.97 25.80 -4.86
N THR A 788 -12.52 24.60 -5.23
CA THR A 788 -11.11 24.29 -5.51
C THR A 788 -10.74 24.34 -6.99
N GLY A 789 -11.71 24.63 -7.87
CA GLY A 789 -11.52 24.62 -9.32
C GLY A 789 -11.21 23.22 -9.85
N GLY A 790 -11.88 22.19 -9.31
CA GLY A 790 -11.77 20.80 -9.75
C GLY A 790 -10.66 19.98 -9.12
N ARG A 791 -9.87 20.58 -8.22
CA ARG A 791 -8.82 19.86 -7.50
C ARG A 791 -9.41 19.10 -6.33
N PHE A 792 -8.99 17.87 -6.13
CA PHE A 792 -9.55 16.97 -5.10
C PHE A 792 -8.95 17.31 -3.73
N GLN A 793 -9.17 18.54 -3.28
CA GLN A 793 -8.67 19.13 -2.04
C GLN A 793 -9.84 19.39 -1.09
N PHE A 794 -10.44 18.30 -0.62
CA PHE A 794 -11.58 18.35 0.29
C PHE A 794 -11.18 18.71 1.72
N SER A 795 -12.13 19.22 2.49
CA SER A 795 -12.01 19.43 3.93
C SER A 795 -11.75 18.10 4.64
N ASP A 796 -11.08 18.15 5.80
CA ASP A 796 -10.78 16.96 6.60
C ASP A 796 -12.08 16.21 7.02
N GLU A 797 -13.18 16.95 7.20
CA GLU A 797 -14.49 16.42 7.58
C GLU A 797 -15.16 15.69 6.40
N LEU A 798 -15.19 16.31 5.22
CA LEU A 798 -15.71 15.67 4.01
C LEU A 798 -14.84 14.46 3.63
N SER A 799 -13.52 14.58 3.73
CA SER A 799 -12.58 13.47 3.47
C SER A 799 -12.85 12.26 4.36
N ALA A 800 -13.18 12.47 5.64
CA ALA A 800 -13.52 11.39 6.57
C ALA A 800 -14.87 10.73 6.23
N LYS A 801 -15.89 11.51 5.83
CA LYS A 801 -17.19 11.00 5.37
C LYS A 801 -17.03 10.14 4.11
N LEU A 802 -16.17 10.58 3.18
CA LEU A 802 -15.87 9.85 1.95
C LEU A 802 -15.09 8.56 2.21
N ASP A 803 -14.13 8.57 3.14
CA ASP A 803 -13.41 7.35 3.56
C ASP A 803 -14.37 6.30 4.16
N GLU A 804 -15.37 6.72 4.96
CA GLU A 804 -16.40 5.84 5.53
C GLU A 804 -17.30 5.26 4.42
N LYS A 805 -17.80 6.11 3.51
CA LYS A 805 -18.64 5.68 2.38
C LYS A 805 -17.91 4.78 1.39
N ASN A 806 -16.59 4.89 1.27
CA ASN A 806 -15.78 3.97 0.47
C ASN A 806 -15.73 2.55 1.02
N VAL A 807 -15.78 2.37 2.35
CA VAL A 807 -15.89 1.02 2.95
C VAL A 807 -17.30 0.47 2.73
N GLU A 808 -18.30 1.34 2.87
CA GLU A 808 -19.71 1.00 2.68
C GLU A 808 -20.02 0.59 1.24
N VAL A 809 -19.52 1.33 0.24
CA VAL A 809 -19.80 1.05 -1.18
C VAL A 809 -19.20 -0.28 -1.64
N ARG A 810 -18.00 -0.63 -1.16
CA ARG A 810 -17.35 -1.93 -1.45
C ARG A 810 -18.15 -3.08 -0.86
N ALA A 811 -18.62 -2.93 0.38
CA ALA A 811 -19.46 -3.92 1.02
C ALA A 811 -20.81 -4.06 0.30
N ASN A 812 -21.46 -2.95 0.00
CA ASN A 812 -22.77 -2.94 -0.68
C ASN A 812 -22.68 -3.54 -2.08
N LEU A 813 -21.63 -3.21 -2.86
CA LEU A 813 -21.40 -3.80 -4.18
C LEU A 813 -21.18 -5.31 -4.10
N LYS A 814 -20.38 -5.79 -3.13
CA LYS A 814 -20.20 -7.23 -2.91
C LYS A 814 -21.54 -7.92 -2.66
N TYR A 815 -22.35 -7.39 -1.74
CA TYR A 815 -23.64 -7.99 -1.40
C TYR A 815 -24.65 -7.94 -2.56
N ALA A 816 -24.68 -6.83 -3.30
CA ALA A 816 -25.62 -6.67 -4.40
C ALA A 816 -25.29 -7.57 -5.60
N LEU A 817 -24.01 -7.91 -5.80
CA LEU A 817 -23.54 -8.73 -6.92
C LEU A 817 -23.51 -10.24 -6.61
N GLU A 818 -23.64 -10.62 -5.34
CA GLU A 818 -23.55 -12.01 -4.88
C GLU A 818 -24.60 -12.93 -5.52
N GLU A 819 -25.87 -12.51 -5.51
CA GLU A 819 -26.99 -13.29 -6.06
C GLU A 819 -26.88 -13.44 -7.58
N ILE A 820 -26.42 -12.38 -8.25
CA ILE A 820 -26.19 -12.34 -9.69
C ILE A 820 -25.04 -13.29 -10.07
N ALA A 821 -23.93 -13.27 -9.32
CA ALA A 821 -22.77 -14.13 -9.58
C ALA A 821 -23.08 -15.62 -9.35
N LEU A 822 -23.83 -15.96 -8.30
CA LEU A 822 -24.28 -17.34 -8.05
C LEU A 822 -25.20 -17.83 -9.17
N THR A 823 -26.09 -16.97 -9.66
CA THR A 823 -27.00 -17.24 -10.77
C THR A 823 -26.25 -17.41 -12.10
N ALA A 824 -25.30 -16.52 -12.40
CA ALA A 824 -24.45 -16.57 -13.60
C ALA A 824 -23.67 -17.88 -13.70
N ALA A 825 -23.14 -18.31 -12.55
CA ALA A 825 -22.33 -19.51 -12.48
C ALA A 825 -23.16 -20.80 -12.37
N GLY A 826 -24.50 -20.71 -12.29
CA GLY A 826 -25.37 -21.88 -12.11
C GLY A 826 -25.01 -22.70 -10.87
N LEU A 827 -24.47 -22.04 -9.85
CA LEU A 827 -23.92 -22.67 -8.65
C LEU A 827 -24.98 -22.76 -7.55
N ASP A 828 -24.88 -23.78 -6.69
CA ASP A 828 -25.82 -23.98 -5.59
C ASP A 828 -25.52 -22.98 -4.45
N GLY A 829 -26.42 -22.01 -4.25
CA GLY A 829 -26.31 -21.00 -3.20
C GLY A 829 -26.41 -21.55 -1.77
N ASP A 830 -26.77 -22.83 -1.61
CA ASP A 830 -26.78 -23.51 -0.30
C ASP A 830 -25.44 -24.20 0.05
N ASP A 831 -24.46 -24.23 -0.87
CA ASP A 831 -23.13 -24.81 -0.64
C ASP A 831 -22.14 -23.75 -0.13
N GLU A 832 -21.81 -23.83 1.16
CA GLU A 832 -20.89 -22.89 1.84
C GLU A 832 -19.51 -22.78 1.17
N VAL A 833 -19.03 -23.83 0.49
CA VAL A 833 -17.72 -23.81 -0.20
C VAL A 833 -17.80 -23.01 -1.49
N ILE A 834 -18.92 -23.15 -2.21
CA ILE A 834 -19.21 -22.43 -3.44
C ILE A 834 -19.41 -20.94 -3.15
N VAL A 835 -20.25 -20.61 -2.16
CA VAL A 835 -20.49 -19.23 -1.72
C VAL A 835 -19.18 -18.57 -1.27
N GLY A 836 -18.33 -19.30 -0.55
CA GLY A 836 -16.99 -18.82 -0.17
C GLY A 836 -16.11 -18.46 -1.36
N LYS A 837 -16.11 -19.27 -2.43
CA LYS A 837 -15.35 -18.98 -3.66
C LYS A 837 -15.90 -17.77 -4.42
N VAL A 838 -17.22 -17.61 -4.48
CA VAL A 838 -17.87 -16.45 -5.10
C VAL A 838 -17.57 -15.17 -4.32
N HIS A 839 -17.52 -15.25 -2.98
CA HIS A 839 -17.10 -14.12 -2.15
C HIS A 839 -15.64 -13.72 -2.38
N ASP A 840 -14.73 -14.69 -2.50
CA ASP A 840 -13.32 -14.43 -2.79
C ASP A 840 -13.13 -13.81 -4.18
N TYR A 841 -13.88 -14.29 -5.17
CA TYR A 841 -13.93 -13.72 -6.52
C TYR A 841 -14.45 -12.27 -6.52
N LEU A 842 -15.60 -12.01 -5.89
CA LEU A 842 -16.17 -10.66 -5.83
C LEU A 842 -15.29 -9.70 -5.03
N ASP A 843 -14.63 -10.15 -3.96
CA ASP A 843 -13.65 -9.34 -3.22
C ASP A 843 -12.50 -8.90 -4.13
N TYR A 844 -11.95 -9.82 -4.93
CA TYR A 844 -10.86 -9.52 -5.86
C TYR A 844 -11.33 -8.63 -7.03
N ALA A 845 -12.43 -8.98 -7.68
CA ALA A 845 -12.96 -8.26 -8.83
C ALA A 845 -13.36 -6.81 -8.47
N VAL A 846 -14.06 -6.60 -7.35
CA VAL A 846 -14.44 -5.26 -6.88
C VAL A 846 -13.20 -4.44 -6.52
N ASP A 847 -12.19 -5.02 -5.88
CA ASP A 847 -10.96 -4.30 -5.55
C ASP A 847 -10.13 -3.94 -6.80
N VAL A 848 -9.98 -4.85 -7.77
CA VAL A 848 -9.26 -4.56 -9.03
C VAL A 848 -9.98 -3.47 -9.82
N MET A 849 -11.31 -3.57 -9.95
CA MET A 849 -12.11 -2.57 -10.66
C MET A 849 -11.97 -1.19 -10.02
N VAL A 850 -12.15 -1.05 -8.71
CA VAL A 850 -12.10 0.25 -8.00
C VAL A 850 -10.72 0.95 -8.11
N ASN A 851 -9.66 0.22 -8.44
CA ASN A 851 -8.29 0.73 -8.47
C ASN A 851 -7.72 0.86 -9.91
N SER A 852 -8.50 0.55 -10.96
CA SER A 852 -7.99 0.38 -12.34
C SER A 852 -7.72 1.68 -13.12
N VAL A 853 -8.27 2.83 -12.73
CA VAL A 853 -8.03 4.12 -13.39
C VAL A 853 -7.26 5.09 -12.50
N PRO A 854 -6.15 5.68 -12.99
CA PRO A 854 -5.26 6.54 -12.19
C PRO A 854 -5.90 7.78 -11.53
N MET A 855 -5.44 8.02 -10.30
CA MET A 855 -5.82 9.12 -9.39
C MET A 855 -5.01 10.40 -9.69
N ASP A 856 -5.08 10.82 -10.94
CA ASP A 856 -4.45 12.01 -11.53
C ASP A 856 -5.11 12.34 -12.87
N VAL A 857 -5.41 11.32 -13.69
CA VAL A 857 -6.18 11.46 -14.94
C VAL A 857 -7.58 11.98 -14.67
N VAL A 858 -8.24 11.49 -13.62
CA VAL A 858 -9.58 11.96 -13.23
C VAL A 858 -9.56 13.39 -12.70
N GLU A 859 -8.55 13.77 -11.93
CA GLU A 859 -8.41 15.15 -11.46
C GLU A 859 -8.14 16.09 -12.64
N ALA A 860 -7.28 15.70 -13.59
CA ALA A 860 -7.00 16.47 -14.79
C ALA A 860 -8.28 16.69 -15.63
N MET A 861 -9.08 15.64 -15.82
CA MET A 861 -10.37 15.70 -16.51
C MET A 861 -11.33 16.68 -15.82
N VAL A 862 -11.52 16.57 -14.50
CA VAL A 862 -12.46 17.44 -13.77
C VAL A 862 -11.98 18.90 -13.74
N VAL A 863 -10.68 19.14 -13.56
CA VAL A 863 -10.10 20.49 -13.63
C VAL A 863 -10.34 21.12 -15.00
N GLU A 864 -10.18 20.33 -16.07
CA GLU A 864 -10.32 20.83 -17.43
C GLU A 864 -11.79 21.07 -17.82
N VAL A 865 -12.70 20.17 -17.47
CA VAL A 865 -14.15 20.35 -17.64
C VAL A 865 -14.61 21.62 -16.92
N LEU A 866 -14.20 21.83 -15.67
CA LEU A 866 -14.57 23.04 -14.92
C LEU A 866 -13.91 24.30 -15.49
N ALA A 867 -12.69 24.20 -16.05
CA ALA A 867 -12.03 25.31 -16.73
C ALA A 867 -12.71 25.67 -18.06
N ASN A 868 -13.34 24.69 -18.72
CA ASN A 868 -14.10 24.83 -19.97
C ASN A 868 -15.60 25.04 -19.71
N GLU A 869 -15.96 25.53 -18.52
CA GLU A 869 -17.33 25.84 -18.10
C GLU A 869 -18.31 24.66 -18.12
N GLY A 870 -17.84 23.42 -18.23
CA GLY A 870 -18.67 22.22 -18.32
C GLY A 870 -18.45 21.40 -19.58
N SER A 871 -17.75 21.93 -20.60
CA SER A 871 -17.47 21.22 -21.86
C SER A 871 -16.44 20.09 -21.66
N PHE A 872 -16.72 18.97 -22.34
CA PHE A 872 -15.89 17.77 -22.41
C PHE A 872 -14.98 17.75 -23.66
N ASP A 873 -14.76 18.90 -24.31
CA ASP A 873 -13.78 19.07 -25.38
C ASP A 873 -12.36 19.08 -24.79
N PHE A 874 -11.76 17.90 -24.64
CA PHE A 874 -10.47 17.73 -24.00
C PHE A 874 -9.30 18.22 -24.87
N THR A 875 -8.23 18.65 -24.22
CA THR A 875 -6.95 18.96 -24.82
C THR A 875 -6.31 17.67 -25.36
N PRO A 876 -5.52 17.75 -26.44
CA PRO A 876 -4.80 16.59 -26.97
C PRO A 876 -3.91 15.89 -25.93
N GLU A 877 -3.39 16.66 -24.96
CA GLU A 877 -2.64 16.15 -23.83
C GLU A 877 -3.51 15.27 -22.90
N LEU A 878 -4.73 15.70 -22.58
CA LEU A 878 -5.66 14.93 -21.74
C LEU A 878 -6.27 13.74 -22.50
N GLU A 879 -6.57 13.88 -23.79
CA GLU A 879 -6.99 12.77 -24.66
C GLU A 879 -5.93 11.65 -24.69
N THR A 880 -4.64 12.03 -24.76
CA THR A 880 -3.52 11.09 -24.69
C THR A 880 -3.48 10.39 -23.33
N MET A 881 -3.65 11.13 -22.23
CA MET A 881 -3.70 10.57 -20.88
C MET A 881 -4.88 9.62 -20.67
N LEU A 882 -6.05 9.92 -21.23
CA LEU A 882 -7.24 9.05 -21.20
C LEU A 882 -6.98 7.75 -21.99
N GLY A 883 -6.35 7.83 -23.16
CA GLY A 883 -5.93 6.65 -23.92
C GLY A 883 -4.91 5.77 -23.18
N GLU A 884 -3.94 6.37 -22.50
CA GLU A 884 -2.98 5.65 -21.66
C GLU A 884 -3.65 5.00 -20.44
N ALA A 885 -4.61 5.67 -19.82
CA ALA A 885 -5.39 5.14 -18.70
C ALA A 885 -6.28 3.96 -19.14
N LEU A 886 -6.91 4.05 -20.30
CA LEU A 886 -7.70 2.95 -20.89
C LEU A 886 -6.81 1.72 -21.15
N ALA A 887 -5.60 1.92 -21.68
CA ALA A 887 -4.65 0.83 -21.88
C ALA A 887 -4.21 0.17 -20.56
N ALA A 888 -4.03 0.96 -19.48
CA ALA A 888 -3.72 0.43 -18.15
C ALA A 888 -4.90 -0.33 -17.54
N ALA A 889 -6.13 0.18 -17.69
CA ALA A 889 -7.34 -0.48 -17.21
C ALA A 889 -7.56 -1.86 -17.86
N LYS A 890 -7.32 -1.97 -19.18
CA LYS A 890 -7.34 -3.27 -19.89
C LYS A 890 -6.39 -4.30 -19.28
N VAL A 891 -5.19 -3.89 -18.88
CA VAL A 891 -4.21 -4.80 -18.24
C VAL A 891 -4.70 -5.29 -16.88
N GLU A 892 -5.34 -4.44 -16.09
CA GLU A 892 -5.92 -4.83 -14.80
C GLU A 892 -7.15 -5.74 -14.97
N LEU A 893 -8.02 -5.47 -15.94
CA LEU A 893 -9.19 -6.32 -16.24
C LEU A 893 -8.79 -7.75 -16.63
N ARG A 894 -7.69 -7.91 -17.37
CA ARG A 894 -7.16 -9.26 -17.68
C ARG A 894 -6.73 -10.05 -16.45
N LYS A 895 -6.29 -9.39 -15.37
CA LYS A 895 -5.92 -10.07 -14.11
C LYS A 895 -7.14 -10.65 -13.39
N VAL A 896 -8.31 -10.02 -13.51
CA VAL A 896 -9.58 -10.57 -12.99
C VAL A 896 -9.87 -11.90 -13.68
N VAL A 897 -9.70 -11.96 -15.00
CA VAL A 897 -9.89 -13.18 -15.78
C VAL A 897 -8.78 -14.22 -15.55
N ASP A 898 -7.55 -13.80 -15.31
CA ASP A 898 -6.47 -14.70 -14.86
C ASP A 898 -6.83 -15.38 -13.53
N TYR A 899 -7.44 -14.62 -12.61
CA TYR A 899 -7.91 -15.15 -11.33
C TYR A 899 -9.07 -16.15 -11.51
N GLU A 900 -9.98 -15.91 -12.46
CA GLU A 900 -11.02 -16.88 -12.82
C GLU A 900 -10.43 -18.17 -13.40
N PHE A 901 -9.42 -18.08 -14.27
CA PHE A 901 -8.70 -19.24 -14.81
C PHE A 901 -8.04 -20.08 -13.72
N GLU A 902 -7.65 -19.47 -12.60
CA GLU A 902 -7.07 -20.18 -11.45
C GLU A 902 -8.12 -20.75 -10.49
N LEU A 903 -9.29 -20.12 -10.38
CA LEU A 903 -10.31 -20.44 -9.38
C LEU A 903 -11.25 -21.58 -9.82
N PHE A 904 -11.52 -21.69 -11.13
CA PHE A 904 -12.45 -22.68 -11.70
C PHE A 904 -11.71 -23.77 -12.47
N GLU A 905 -11.81 -25.02 -12.00
CA GLU A 905 -11.07 -26.18 -12.55
C GLU A 905 -11.29 -26.40 -14.05
N ASP A 906 -12.49 -26.09 -14.56
CA ASP A 906 -12.85 -26.23 -15.98
C ASP A 906 -12.14 -25.22 -16.89
N LEU A 907 -11.67 -24.08 -16.36
CA LEU A 907 -10.99 -23.02 -17.11
C LEU A 907 -9.46 -23.17 -17.09
N VAL A 908 -8.93 -23.96 -16.16
CA VAL A 908 -7.50 -24.28 -16.04
C VAL A 908 -6.98 -25.02 -17.29
N GLU A 909 -7.83 -25.81 -17.94
CA GLU A 909 -7.48 -26.64 -19.11
C GLU A 909 -7.58 -25.92 -20.47
N LEU A 910 -7.95 -24.63 -20.50
CA LEU A 910 -8.00 -23.84 -21.74
C LEU A 910 -6.60 -23.66 -22.36
N ASP A 911 -6.50 -23.77 -23.68
CA ASP A 911 -5.24 -23.56 -24.40
C ASP A 911 -4.89 -22.06 -24.56
N ASP A 912 -3.60 -21.78 -24.82
CA ASP A 912 -3.10 -20.41 -24.92
C ASP A 912 -3.77 -19.60 -26.05
N ALA A 913 -4.27 -20.27 -27.09
CA ALA A 913 -4.98 -19.62 -28.20
C ALA A 913 -6.39 -19.15 -27.77
N THR A 914 -7.09 -19.97 -27.00
CA THR A 914 -8.41 -19.63 -26.44
C THR A 914 -8.29 -18.55 -25.37
N ARG A 915 -7.26 -18.61 -24.51
CA ARG A 915 -6.97 -17.53 -23.55
C ARG A 915 -6.64 -16.21 -24.25
N ALA A 916 -5.89 -16.25 -25.35
CA ALA A 916 -5.60 -15.05 -26.15
C ALA A 916 -6.85 -14.43 -26.78
N LEU A 917 -7.80 -15.26 -27.27
CA LEU A 917 -9.09 -14.79 -27.78
C LEU A 917 -9.92 -14.12 -26.68
N ILE A 918 -9.95 -14.70 -25.48
CA ILE A 918 -10.64 -14.11 -24.32
C ILE A 918 -10.05 -12.74 -23.96
N TYR A 919 -8.71 -12.59 -23.94
CA TYR A 919 -8.09 -11.28 -23.70
C TYR A 919 -8.40 -10.25 -24.80
N GLN A 920 -8.47 -10.67 -26.06
CA GLN A 920 -8.89 -9.80 -27.17
C GLN A 920 -10.35 -9.34 -27.00
N GLY A 921 -11.20 -10.24 -26.52
CA GLY A 921 -12.58 -9.93 -26.16
C GLY A 921 -12.70 -8.84 -25.09
N ILE A 922 -11.90 -8.96 -24.03
CA ILE A 922 -11.85 -7.97 -22.95
C ILE A 922 -11.35 -6.62 -23.46
N ASP A 923 -10.32 -6.62 -24.30
CA ASP A 923 -9.81 -5.37 -24.90
C ASP A 923 -10.87 -4.69 -25.77
N TYR A 924 -11.59 -5.46 -26.58
CA TYR A 924 -12.68 -4.98 -27.43
C TYR A 924 -13.83 -4.39 -26.61
N MET A 925 -14.29 -5.10 -25.57
CA MET A 925 -15.32 -4.59 -24.67
C MET A 925 -14.87 -3.29 -23.99
N ALA A 926 -13.62 -3.20 -23.54
CA ALA A 926 -13.10 -1.98 -22.93
C ALA A 926 -13.04 -0.79 -23.90
N ASP A 927 -12.72 -1.03 -25.18
CA ASP A 927 -12.74 0.00 -26.23
C ASP A 927 -14.17 0.48 -26.55
N GLU A 928 -15.09 -0.45 -26.81
CA GLU A 928 -16.48 -0.10 -27.14
C GLU A 928 -17.19 0.59 -25.98
N THR A 929 -16.87 0.22 -24.74
CA THR A 929 -17.46 0.87 -23.57
C THR A 929 -16.91 2.28 -23.36
N TYR A 930 -15.64 2.54 -23.73
CA TYR A 930 -15.07 3.89 -23.73
C TYR A 930 -15.74 4.78 -24.79
N GLU A 931 -16.02 4.24 -25.99
CA GLU A 931 -16.73 4.94 -27.07
C GLU A 931 -18.22 5.16 -26.74
N ALA A 932 -18.82 4.31 -25.90
CA ALA A 932 -20.21 4.41 -25.48
C ALA A 932 -20.49 5.44 -24.38
N ILE A 933 -19.45 6.12 -23.84
CA ILE A 933 -19.64 7.12 -22.79
C ILE A 933 -20.48 8.30 -23.33
N PRO A 934 -21.62 8.65 -22.71
CA PRO A 934 -22.49 9.71 -23.19
C PRO A 934 -21.95 11.09 -22.78
N TRP A 935 -20.82 11.51 -23.36
CA TRP A 935 -20.10 12.73 -23.02
C TRP A 935 -20.99 13.98 -23.03
N LYS A 936 -21.93 14.07 -23.99
CA LYS A 936 -22.86 15.20 -24.10
C LYS A 936 -23.87 15.27 -22.95
N LEU A 937 -24.33 14.13 -22.45
CA LEU A 937 -25.23 14.10 -21.29
C LEU A 937 -24.48 14.51 -20.01
N LEU A 938 -23.24 14.02 -19.86
CA LEU A 938 -22.38 14.38 -18.73
C LEU A 938 -22.05 15.89 -18.73
N GLU A 939 -21.80 16.45 -19.91
CA GLU A 939 -21.67 17.89 -20.14
C GLU A 939 -22.90 18.65 -19.63
N ASP A 940 -24.11 18.27 -20.05
CA ASP A 940 -25.36 18.93 -19.66
C ASP A 940 -25.61 18.85 -18.13
N ILE A 941 -25.28 17.71 -17.49
CA ILE A 941 -25.37 17.54 -16.04
C ILE A 941 -24.40 18.47 -15.31
N VAL A 942 -23.15 18.56 -15.76
CA VAL A 942 -22.14 19.40 -15.13
C VAL A 942 -22.48 20.88 -15.30
N TYR A 943 -22.99 21.29 -16.47
CA TYR A 943 -23.49 22.64 -16.71
C TYR A 943 -24.58 23.03 -15.71
N GLU A 944 -25.58 22.18 -15.49
CA GLU A 944 -26.69 22.48 -14.57
C GLU A 944 -26.21 22.57 -13.11
N VAL A 945 -25.25 21.74 -12.71
CA VAL A 945 -24.63 21.79 -11.37
C VAL A 945 -23.78 23.05 -11.18
N ILE A 946 -23.02 23.50 -12.19
CA ILE A 946 -22.25 24.75 -12.14
C ILE A 946 -23.19 25.96 -12.06
N GLU A 947 -24.24 26.00 -12.90
CA GLU A 947 -25.21 27.10 -12.92
C GLU A 947 -25.93 27.25 -11.58
N LYS A 948 -26.19 26.13 -10.90
CA LYS A 948 -26.86 26.08 -9.61
C LYS A 948 -25.89 26.18 -8.41
N GLU A 949 -24.67 26.68 -8.60
CA GLU A 949 -23.65 26.86 -7.55
C GLU A 949 -23.39 25.57 -6.73
N GLY A 950 -23.42 24.42 -7.41
CA GLY A 950 -23.20 23.10 -6.82
C GLY A 950 -24.46 22.38 -6.36
N VAL A 951 -25.66 22.95 -6.51
CA VAL A 951 -26.93 22.31 -6.11
C VAL A 951 -27.28 21.14 -7.04
N ILE A 952 -27.32 19.93 -6.48
CA ILE A 952 -27.67 18.68 -7.17
C ILE A 952 -29.19 18.46 -7.08
N ASP A 953 -29.91 19.28 -7.83
CA ASP A 953 -31.36 19.21 -8.05
C ASP A 953 -31.60 19.33 -9.56
N LEU A 954 -31.40 18.23 -10.29
CA LEU A 954 -31.45 18.20 -11.76
C LEU A 954 -32.89 18.40 -12.25
N SER A 955 -33.05 19.07 -13.39
CA SER A 955 -34.36 19.29 -14.01
C SER A 955 -35.07 17.97 -14.37
N ASP A 956 -36.41 17.97 -14.34
CA ASP A 956 -37.21 16.80 -14.73
C ASP A 956 -36.88 16.33 -16.17
N GLU A 957 -36.59 17.28 -17.07
CA GLU A 957 -36.17 17.04 -18.47
C GLU A 957 -34.80 16.33 -18.54
N LEU A 958 -33.84 16.68 -17.68
CA LEU A 958 -32.54 16.03 -17.63
C LEU A 958 -32.62 14.65 -16.95
N ASN A 959 -33.49 14.49 -15.95
CA ASN A 959 -33.76 13.17 -15.35
C ASN A 959 -34.40 12.21 -16.35
N GLU A 960 -35.31 12.68 -17.20
CA GLU A 960 -35.92 11.89 -18.27
C GLU A 960 -34.87 11.45 -19.31
N ARG A 961 -33.98 12.37 -19.71
CA ARG A 961 -32.84 12.08 -20.61
C ARG A 961 -31.82 11.09 -20.03
N ILE A 962 -31.62 11.09 -18.71
CA ILE A 962 -30.77 10.09 -18.02
C ILE A 962 -31.37 8.69 -18.18
N GLU A 963 -32.69 8.54 -17.97
CA GLU A 963 -33.38 7.27 -18.14
C GLU A 963 -33.38 6.80 -19.61
N GLU A 964 -33.59 7.70 -20.57
CA GLU A 964 -33.47 7.40 -22.01
C GLU A 964 -32.06 6.94 -22.40
N THR A 965 -31.03 7.55 -21.81
CA THR A 965 -29.62 7.20 -22.08
C THR A 965 -29.24 5.85 -21.47
N LEU A 966 -29.81 5.46 -20.33
CA LEU A 966 -29.63 4.13 -19.75
C LEU A 966 -30.24 3.03 -20.65
N GLU A 967 -31.37 3.28 -21.30
CA GLU A 967 -31.97 2.34 -22.25
C GLU A 967 -31.17 2.28 -23.58
N SER A 968 -30.58 3.39 -24.02
CA SER A 968 -29.66 3.42 -25.18
C SER A 968 -28.37 2.63 -24.91
N LEU A 969 -27.80 2.74 -23.71
CA LEU A 969 -26.64 1.96 -23.28
C LEU A 969 -26.93 0.45 -23.24
N ARG A 970 -28.17 0.05 -22.90
CA ARG A 970 -28.62 -1.35 -22.96
C ARG A 970 -28.57 -1.89 -24.39
N GLN A 971 -28.99 -1.11 -25.37
CA GLN A 971 -28.95 -1.48 -26.78
C GLN A 971 -27.50 -1.61 -27.28
N LYS A 972 -26.64 -0.67 -26.91
CA LYS A 972 -25.20 -0.70 -27.22
C LYS A 972 -24.49 -1.93 -26.62
N LEU A 973 -24.81 -2.28 -25.38
CA LEU A 973 -24.26 -3.46 -24.70
C LEU A 973 -24.63 -4.76 -25.43
N ARG A 974 -25.85 -4.85 -25.97
CA ARG A 974 -26.29 -5.98 -26.81
C ARG A 974 -25.44 -6.09 -28.08
N GLU A 975 -25.23 -4.98 -28.80
CA GLU A 975 -24.39 -4.93 -30.00
C GLU A 975 -22.95 -5.39 -29.73
N VAL A 976 -22.34 -4.93 -28.62
CA VAL A 976 -20.97 -5.30 -28.24
C VAL A 976 -20.85 -6.80 -27.93
N LEU A 977 -21.83 -7.38 -27.22
CA LEU A 977 -21.83 -8.81 -26.89
C LEU A 977 -22.04 -9.69 -28.12
N GLU A 978 -22.89 -9.28 -29.06
CA GLU A 978 -23.09 -9.96 -30.34
C GLU A 978 -21.83 -9.92 -31.22
N ASN A 979 -21.12 -8.78 -31.27
CA ASN A 979 -19.84 -8.65 -31.97
C ASN A 979 -18.72 -9.49 -31.33
N LEU A 980 -18.73 -9.59 -29.99
CA LEU A 980 -17.78 -10.40 -29.24
C LEU A 980 -17.93 -11.91 -29.54
N ASP A 981 -19.17 -12.42 -29.64
CA ASP A 981 -19.45 -13.83 -29.98
C ASP A 981 -18.92 -14.21 -31.38
N ASN A 982 -19.09 -13.31 -32.34
CA ASN A 982 -18.55 -13.44 -33.70
C ASN A 982 -17.01 -13.48 -33.72
N MET A 983 -16.34 -12.74 -32.82
CA MET A 983 -14.88 -12.72 -32.71
C MET A 983 -14.32 -14.00 -32.04
N LEU A 984 -15.01 -14.53 -31.03
CA LEU A 984 -14.58 -15.70 -30.27
C LEU A 984 -14.92 -17.04 -30.99
N THR A 985 -15.90 -17.05 -31.90
CA THR A 985 -16.26 -18.21 -32.71
C THR A 985 -16.26 -17.92 -34.22
N PRO A 986 -15.09 -17.91 -34.89
CA PRO A 986 -15.05 -17.60 -36.32
C PRO A 986 -15.78 -18.67 -37.14
N LYS A 987 -16.86 -18.28 -37.83
CA LYS A 987 -17.55 -19.13 -38.81
C LYS A 987 -16.57 -19.53 -39.93
N LYS A 988 -16.70 -20.76 -40.45
CA LYS A 988 -15.99 -21.20 -41.65
C LYS A 988 -16.36 -20.26 -42.81
N ALA A 989 -15.35 -19.83 -43.59
CA ALA A 989 -15.53 -18.92 -44.73
C ALA A 989 -16.65 -19.41 -45.67
N GLY A 990 -17.77 -18.67 -45.70
CA GLY A 990 -18.87 -18.85 -46.62
C GLY A 990 -18.50 -18.38 -48.04
N ARG A 991 -19.14 -18.98 -49.06
CA ARG A 991 -19.01 -18.50 -50.43
C ARG A 991 -19.81 -17.21 -50.61
N VAL A 992 -19.10 -16.14 -50.96
CA VAL A 992 -19.69 -14.85 -51.39
C VAL A 992 -20.62 -15.08 -52.58
N VAL A 993 -21.85 -14.55 -52.52
CA VAL A 993 -22.79 -14.58 -53.65
C VAL A 993 -22.13 -13.84 -54.83
N PRO A 994 -22.03 -14.45 -56.03
CA PRO A 994 -21.38 -13.80 -57.16
C PRO A 994 -22.06 -12.46 -57.48
N GLU A 995 -21.25 -11.44 -57.76
CA GLU A 995 -21.73 -10.09 -58.07
C GLU A 995 -22.72 -10.07 -59.26
N GLU A 996 -22.58 -11.02 -60.19
CA GLU A 996 -23.48 -11.25 -61.31
C GLU A 996 -24.91 -11.66 -60.86
N THR A 997 -25.03 -12.45 -59.79
CA THR A 997 -26.32 -12.86 -59.22
C THR A 997 -26.98 -11.70 -58.48
N MET A 998 -26.20 -10.91 -57.74
CA MET A 998 -26.69 -9.69 -57.10
C MET A 998 -27.15 -8.65 -58.12
N GLN A 999 -26.45 -8.54 -59.25
CA GLN A 999 -26.86 -7.65 -60.34
C GLN A 999 -28.16 -8.12 -60.99
N LEU A 1000 -28.38 -9.42 -61.17
CA LEU A 1000 -29.66 -9.94 -61.68
C LEU A 1000 -30.82 -9.62 -60.72
N ILE A 1001 -30.63 -9.81 -59.41
CA ILE A 1001 -31.66 -9.48 -58.41
C ILE A 1001 -31.98 -7.99 -58.44
N TYR A 1002 -30.95 -7.14 -58.48
CA TYR A 1002 -31.11 -5.69 -58.63
C TYR A 1002 -31.90 -5.34 -59.90
N ASP A 1003 -31.47 -5.84 -61.05
CA ASP A 1003 -32.12 -5.56 -62.33
C ASP A 1003 -33.57 -6.08 -62.36
N SER A 1004 -33.86 -7.23 -61.75
CA SER A 1004 -35.22 -7.77 -61.63
C SER A 1004 -36.12 -6.90 -60.75
N ILE A 1005 -35.65 -6.45 -59.58
CA ILE A 1005 -36.43 -5.59 -58.68
C ILE A 1005 -36.66 -4.21 -59.33
N THR A 1006 -35.61 -3.59 -59.88
CA THR A 1006 -35.73 -2.33 -60.63
C THR A 1006 -36.69 -2.47 -61.80
N THR A 1007 -36.68 -3.60 -62.50
CA THR A 1007 -37.63 -3.88 -63.59
C THR A 1007 -39.05 -3.96 -63.07
N MET A 1008 -39.33 -4.63 -61.93
CA MET A 1008 -40.67 -4.65 -61.35
C MET A 1008 -41.19 -3.24 -61.03
N PHE A 1009 -40.38 -2.41 -60.37
CA PHE A 1009 -40.78 -1.05 -60.04
C PHE A 1009 -40.98 -0.17 -61.29
N ASN A 1010 -40.08 -0.26 -62.26
CA ASN A 1010 -40.20 0.50 -63.50
C ASN A 1010 -41.42 0.04 -64.32
N SER A 1011 -41.66 -1.26 -64.46
CA SER A 1011 -42.84 -1.78 -65.18
C SER A 1011 -44.14 -1.36 -64.49
N PHE A 1012 -44.17 -1.28 -63.15
CA PHE A 1012 -45.30 -0.69 -62.42
C PHE A 1012 -45.46 0.79 -62.74
N TRP A 1013 -44.42 1.59 -62.55
CA TRP A 1013 -44.49 3.04 -62.73
C TRP A 1013 -44.77 3.48 -64.17
N GLU A 1014 -44.17 2.83 -65.17
CA GLU A 1014 -44.30 3.22 -66.58
C GLU A 1014 -45.64 2.78 -67.20
N ASN A 1015 -46.23 1.68 -66.72
CA ASN A 1015 -47.45 1.12 -67.31
C ASN A 1015 -48.71 1.36 -66.48
N PHE A 1016 -48.58 1.81 -65.22
CA PHE A 1016 -49.74 2.19 -64.42
C PHE A 1016 -50.26 3.58 -64.84
N PRO A 1017 -51.54 3.73 -65.22
CA PRO A 1017 -52.05 5.01 -65.70
C PRO A 1017 -52.07 6.07 -64.60
N ASN A 1018 -51.35 7.17 -64.82
CA ASN A 1018 -51.27 8.29 -63.86
C ASN A 1018 -52.64 8.86 -63.48
N ASP A 1019 -53.60 8.91 -64.40
CA ASP A 1019 -54.95 9.39 -64.10
C ASP A 1019 -55.71 8.45 -63.16
N VAL A 1020 -55.51 7.13 -63.29
CA VAL A 1020 -56.10 6.13 -62.38
C VAL A 1020 -55.45 6.21 -61.00
N PHE A 1021 -54.13 6.39 -60.93
CA PHE A 1021 -53.42 6.55 -59.66
C PHE A 1021 -53.88 7.80 -58.90
N GLN A 1022 -54.00 8.93 -59.60
CA GLN A 1022 -54.51 10.17 -59.02
C GLN A 1022 -55.97 10.05 -58.56
N ASP A 1023 -56.83 9.39 -59.35
CA ASP A 1023 -58.24 9.15 -58.97
C ASP A 1023 -58.34 8.27 -57.71
N VAL A 1024 -57.48 7.25 -57.58
CA VAL A 1024 -57.41 6.37 -56.40
C VAL A 1024 -56.98 7.14 -55.16
N VAL A 1025 -55.86 7.87 -55.24
CA VAL A 1025 -55.33 8.67 -54.12
C VAL A 1025 -56.34 9.74 -53.69
N HIS A 1026 -56.91 10.48 -54.64
CA HIS A 1026 -57.90 11.51 -54.32
C HIS A 1026 -59.16 10.91 -53.70
N THR A 1027 -59.63 9.74 -54.17
CA THR A 1027 -60.81 9.09 -53.59
C THR A 1027 -60.55 8.61 -52.16
N ALA A 1028 -59.37 8.05 -51.90
CA ALA A 1028 -58.97 7.63 -50.55
C ALA A 1028 -58.90 8.81 -49.59
N LEU A 1029 -58.31 9.94 -50.01
CA LEU A 1029 -58.23 11.15 -49.18
C LEU A 1029 -59.60 11.77 -48.87
N VAL A 1030 -60.51 11.81 -49.85
CA VAL A 1030 -61.87 12.35 -49.65
C VAL A 1030 -62.71 11.48 -48.73
N ASN A 1031 -62.44 10.18 -48.69
CA ASN A 1031 -63.16 9.20 -47.87
C ASN A 1031 -62.45 8.90 -46.55
N ASP A 1032 -61.65 9.83 -46.01
CA ASP A 1032 -60.91 9.69 -44.75
C ASP A 1032 -60.08 8.39 -44.68
N GLY A 1033 -59.39 8.06 -45.78
CA GLY A 1033 -58.50 6.89 -45.88
C GLY A 1033 -59.18 5.59 -46.29
N VAL A 1034 -60.50 5.58 -46.52
CA VAL A 1034 -61.24 4.37 -46.96
C VAL A 1034 -61.17 4.20 -48.48
N PHE A 1035 -60.72 3.03 -48.96
CA PHE A 1035 -60.61 2.71 -50.39
C PHE A 1035 -61.96 2.26 -51.00
N ALA A 1036 -63.00 3.09 -50.83
CA ALA A 1036 -64.33 2.86 -51.37
C ALA A 1036 -64.48 3.45 -52.78
N PHE A 1037 -63.99 2.74 -53.80
CA PHE A 1037 -64.05 3.19 -55.19
C PHE A 1037 -65.43 3.01 -55.83
N SER A 1038 -65.74 3.84 -56.82
CA SER A 1038 -66.91 3.60 -57.67
C SER A 1038 -66.67 2.37 -58.54
N GLU A 1039 -67.74 1.68 -58.94
CA GLU A 1039 -67.66 0.49 -59.81
C GLU A 1039 -66.85 0.79 -61.10
N GLU A 1040 -66.94 2.02 -61.62
CA GLU A 1040 -66.17 2.51 -62.76
C GLU A 1040 -64.66 2.68 -62.46
N LEU A 1041 -64.29 3.16 -61.27
CA LEU A 1041 -62.89 3.30 -60.88
C LEU A 1041 -62.26 1.94 -60.52
N THR A 1042 -63.02 1.03 -59.90
CA THR A 1042 -62.59 -0.36 -59.65
C THR A 1042 -62.29 -1.09 -60.96
N GLU A 1043 -63.19 -1.02 -61.96
CA GLU A 1043 -62.91 -1.65 -63.27
C GLU A 1043 -61.68 -1.05 -63.96
N ARG A 1044 -61.45 0.28 -63.84
CA ARG A 1044 -60.25 0.93 -64.39
C ARG A 1044 -58.97 0.52 -63.66
N LEU A 1045 -59.05 0.35 -62.33
CA LEU A 1045 -57.93 -0.10 -61.50
C LEU A 1045 -57.57 -1.55 -61.79
N ASP A 1046 -58.55 -2.44 -61.90
CA ASP A 1046 -58.32 -3.86 -62.24
C ASP A 1046 -57.65 -4.01 -63.61
N VAL A 1047 -58.09 -3.23 -64.61
CA VAL A 1047 -57.47 -3.22 -65.94
C VAL A 1047 -56.06 -2.65 -65.91
N ALA A 1048 -55.81 -1.61 -65.10
CA ALA A 1048 -54.47 -1.05 -64.91
C ALA A 1048 -53.51 -2.06 -64.26
N LEU A 1049 -53.93 -2.69 -63.16
CA LEU A 1049 -53.12 -3.69 -62.45
C LEU A 1049 -52.84 -4.92 -63.31
N GLU A 1050 -53.83 -5.42 -64.06
CA GLU A 1050 -53.63 -6.54 -64.97
C GLU A 1050 -52.68 -6.17 -66.12
N THR A 1051 -52.74 -4.91 -66.62
CA THR A 1051 -51.83 -4.42 -67.65
C THR A 1051 -50.39 -4.37 -67.14
N VAL A 1052 -50.20 -3.82 -65.93
CA VAL A 1052 -48.89 -3.78 -65.27
C VAL A 1052 -48.37 -5.20 -65.04
N ARG A 1053 -49.21 -6.12 -64.55
CA ARG A 1053 -48.80 -7.51 -64.28
C ARG A 1053 -48.28 -8.19 -65.54
N VAL A 1054 -49.00 -8.04 -66.66
CA VAL A 1054 -48.62 -8.67 -67.94
C VAL A 1054 -47.32 -8.08 -68.51
N GLU A 1055 -47.14 -6.75 -68.44
CA GLU A 1055 -45.88 -6.14 -68.92
C GLU A 1055 -44.72 -6.44 -67.95
N MET A 1056 -44.94 -6.42 -66.64
CA MET A 1056 -43.94 -6.78 -65.63
C MET A 1056 -43.47 -8.22 -65.80
N GLN A 1057 -44.39 -9.16 -66.04
CA GLN A 1057 -44.03 -10.54 -66.36
C GLN A 1057 -43.13 -10.59 -67.59
N LYS A 1058 -43.50 -9.89 -68.67
CA LYS A 1058 -42.73 -9.88 -69.91
C LYS A 1058 -41.33 -9.29 -69.72
N ASP A 1059 -41.22 -8.18 -68.99
CA ASP A 1059 -39.95 -7.50 -68.75
C ASP A 1059 -39.02 -8.31 -67.85
N LEU A 1060 -39.57 -8.98 -66.81
CA LEU A 1060 -38.81 -9.91 -65.96
C LEU A 1060 -38.26 -11.10 -66.75
N VAL A 1061 -39.07 -11.71 -67.61
CA VAL A 1061 -38.62 -12.79 -68.50
C VAL A 1061 -37.47 -12.31 -69.39
N ASP A 1062 -37.57 -11.10 -69.96
CA ASP A 1062 -36.55 -10.52 -70.84
C ASP A 1062 -35.24 -10.22 -70.09
N VAL A 1063 -35.30 -9.76 -68.84
CA VAL A 1063 -34.12 -9.49 -67.99
C VAL A 1063 -33.43 -10.79 -67.61
N THR A 1064 -34.17 -11.78 -67.13
CA THR A 1064 -33.60 -13.07 -66.72
C THR A 1064 -33.06 -13.83 -67.93
N ALA A 1065 -33.74 -13.82 -69.08
CA ALA A 1065 -33.26 -14.47 -70.29
C ALA A 1065 -31.93 -13.89 -70.79
N LYS A 1066 -31.71 -12.57 -70.67
CA LYS A 1066 -30.44 -11.92 -71.03
C LYS A 1066 -29.28 -12.36 -70.12
N PHE A 1067 -29.54 -12.59 -68.84
CA PHE A 1067 -28.52 -13.06 -67.88
C PHE A 1067 -28.16 -14.54 -68.05
N VAL A 1068 -29.14 -15.38 -68.39
CA VAL A 1068 -28.94 -16.84 -68.55
C VAL A 1068 -28.33 -17.20 -69.92
N GLY A 1069 -28.50 -16.35 -70.95
CA GLY A 1069 -27.67 -16.34 -72.17
C GLY A 1069 -28.37 -16.83 -73.45
N GLU A 1070 -27.82 -17.85 -74.12
CA GLU A 1070 -28.42 -18.45 -75.33
C GLU A 1070 -29.60 -19.38 -74.96
N ALA A 1071 -30.65 -18.81 -74.33
CA ALA A 1071 -31.81 -19.53 -73.83
C ALA A 1071 -32.64 -20.16 -74.97
N ASP A 1072 -32.83 -21.48 -74.87
CA ASP A 1072 -33.72 -22.29 -75.72
C ASP A 1072 -35.19 -21.87 -75.51
N GLU A 1073 -36.06 -22.01 -76.54
CA GLU A 1073 -37.51 -21.78 -76.45
C GLU A 1073 -38.15 -22.45 -75.22
N ASP A 1074 -37.64 -23.61 -74.79
CA ASP A 1074 -38.09 -24.38 -73.62
C ASP A 1074 -37.73 -23.71 -72.28
N VAL A 1075 -36.58 -23.04 -72.19
CA VAL A 1075 -36.17 -22.27 -71.00
C VAL A 1075 -37.00 -20.99 -70.91
N VAL A 1076 -37.21 -20.31 -72.04
CA VAL A 1076 -38.05 -19.11 -72.10
C VAL A 1076 -39.51 -19.46 -71.77
N ALA A 1077 -40.01 -20.61 -72.22
CA ALA A 1077 -41.37 -21.07 -71.86
C ALA A 1077 -41.52 -21.31 -70.35
N ARG A 1078 -40.53 -21.92 -69.69
CA ARG A 1078 -40.54 -22.11 -68.22
C ARG A 1078 -40.44 -20.80 -67.45
N LEU A 1079 -39.61 -19.87 -67.90
CA LEU A 1079 -39.51 -18.54 -67.28
C LEU A 1079 -40.83 -17.77 -67.41
N ASN A 1080 -41.51 -17.87 -68.56
CA ASN A 1080 -42.85 -17.27 -68.72
C ASN A 1080 -43.86 -17.87 -67.75
N ASP A 1081 -43.85 -19.19 -67.54
CA ASP A 1081 -44.75 -19.88 -66.61
C ASP A 1081 -44.45 -19.50 -65.14
N TYR A 1082 -43.16 -19.51 -64.77
CA TYR A 1082 -42.70 -19.10 -63.45
C TYR A 1082 -43.07 -17.64 -63.13
N PHE A 1083 -42.77 -16.69 -64.01
CA PHE A 1083 -43.08 -15.28 -63.77
C PHE A 1083 -44.58 -14.95 -63.91
N ASP A 1084 -45.37 -15.74 -64.66
CA ASP A 1084 -46.85 -15.61 -64.64
C ASP A 1084 -47.38 -15.92 -63.23
N TYR A 1085 -46.86 -17.00 -62.61
CA TYR A 1085 -47.24 -17.38 -61.25
C TYR A 1085 -46.67 -16.41 -60.21
N ALA A 1086 -45.39 -16.05 -60.31
CA ALA A 1086 -44.72 -15.14 -59.38
C ALA A 1086 -45.41 -13.77 -59.32
N THR A 1087 -45.72 -13.18 -60.47
CA THR A 1087 -46.40 -11.89 -60.52
C THR A 1087 -47.84 -11.99 -60.01
N LYS A 1088 -48.54 -13.12 -60.15
CA LYS A 1088 -49.85 -13.32 -59.49
C LYS A 1088 -49.72 -13.37 -57.98
N VAL A 1089 -48.77 -14.15 -57.46
CA VAL A 1089 -48.53 -14.24 -56.02
C VAL A 1089 -48.17 -12.88 -55.45
N ILE A 1090 -47.28 -12.11 -56.10
CA ILE A 1090 -46.87 -10.77 -55.64
C ILE A 1090 -48.07 -9.82 -55.55
N PHE A 1091 -48.97 -9.83 -56.54
CA PHE A 1091 -50.15 -8.96 -56.54
C PHE A 1091 -51.27 -9.43 -55.60
N GLU A 1092 -51.28 -10.71 -55.20
CA GLU A 1092 -52.26 -11.28 -54.25
C GLU A 1092 -51.81 -11.19 -52.78
N VAL A 1093 -50.50 -11.05 -52.55
CA VAL A 1093 -49.91 -11.09 -51.20
C VAL A 1093 -50.11 -9.78 -50.43
N PHE A 1094 -50.13 -8.62 -51.08
CA PHE A 1094 -50.36 -7.33 -50.42
C PHE A 1094 -51.85 -7.06 -50.22
N PRO A 1095 -52.35 -6.99 -48.98
CA PRO A 1095 -53.76 -6.88 -48.74
C PRO A 1095 -54.19 -5.42 -48.62
N ASP A 1096 -55.35 -5.15 -49.22
CA ASP A 1096 -55.97 -3.84 -49.32
C ASP A 1096 -56.36 -3.27 -47.94
N ASP A 1097 -56.67 -4.14 -46.98
CA ASP A 1097 -57.05 -3.76 -45.61
C ASP A 1097 -55.91 -3.16 -44.78
N VAL A 1098 -54.69 -3.68 -44.90
CA VAL A 1098 -53.50 -3.14 -44.20
C VAL A 1098 -53.13 -1.77 -44.75
N LEU A 1099 -53.11 -1.63 -46.07
CA LEU A 1099 -52.85 -0.32 -46.71
C LEU A 1099 -53.95 0.70 -46.38
N GLU A 1100 -55.21 0.28 -46.33
CA GLU A 1100 -56.32 1.15 -45.91
C GLU A 1100 -56.13 1.66 -44.49
N GLU A 1101 -55.75 0.78 -43.56
CA GLU A 1101 -55.57 1.14 -42.15
C GLU A 1101 -54.34 2.03 -41.92
N ILE A 1102 -53.23 1.79 -42.64
CA ILE A 1102 -52.06 2.69 -42.65
C ILE A 1102 -52.49 4.10 -43.08
N VAL A 1103 -53.21 4.22 -44.19
CA VAL A 1103 -53.62 5.54 -44.72
C VAL A 1103 -54.60 6.22 -43.77
N LYS A 1104 -55.55 5.49 -43.17
CA LYS A 1104 -56.46 6.05 -42.16
C LYS A 1104 -55.73 6.60 -40.94
N GLU A 1105 -54.81 5.84 -40.37
CA GLU A 1105 -54.08 6.26 -39.17
C GLU A 1105 -53.19 7.47 -39.46
N VAL A 1106 -52.49 7.46 -40.59
CA VAL A 1106 -51.67 8.60 -41.02
C VAL A 1106 -52.53 9.85 -41.23
N LEU A 1107 -53.70 9.73 -41.84
CA LEU A 1107 -54.64 10.86 -41.98
C LEU A 1107 -55.20 11.33 -40.63
N ALA A 1108 -55.58 10.41 -39.75
CA ALA A 1108 -56.11 10.71 -38.43
C ALA A 1108 -55.09 11.45 -37.55
N ASN A 1109 -53.81 11.11 -37.71
CA ASN A 1109 -52.68 11.68 -36.98
C ASN A 1109 -52.09 12.93 -37.67
N GLY A 1110 -52.76 13.48 -38.69
CA GLY A 1110 -52.33 14.72 -39.34
C GLY A 1110 -51.06 14.58 -40.18
N GLY A 1111 -50.80 13.37 -40.68
CA GLY A 1111 -49.63 13.03 -41.49
C GLY A 1111 -48.41 12.55 -40.70
N VAL A 1112 -48.57 12.25 -39.41
CA VAL A 1112 -47.52 11.70 -38.53
C VAL A 1112 -47.68 10.19 -38.41
N PHE A 1113 -46.59 9.45 -38.60
CA PHE A 1113 -46.56 7.98 -38.47
C PHE A 1113 -46.44 7.56 -37.00
N GLU A 1114 -47.58 7.50 -36.32
CA GLU A 1114 -47.73 6.78 -35.06
C GLU A 1114 -48.68 5.61 -35.29
N PHE A 1115 -48.11 4.42 -35.56
CA PHE A 1115 -48.90 3.21 -35.76
C PHE A 1115 -49.49 2.72 -34.45
N SER A 1116 -50.78 2.44 -34.44
CA SER A 1116 -51.43 1.81 -33.31
C SER A 1116 -50.95 0.37 -33.12
N ASP A 1117 -51.07 -0.15 -31.90
CA ASP A 1117 -50.80 -1.56 -31.61
C ASP A 1117 -51.67 -2.51 -32.47
N ASP A 1118 -52.87 -2.08 -32.87
CA ASP A 1118 -53.77 -2.84 -33.74
C ASP A 1118 -53.24 -2.88 -35.18
N LEU A 1119 -52.73 -1.77 -35.71
CA LEU A 1119 -52.10 -1.71 -37.03
C LEU A 1119 -50.79 -2.49 -37.07
N LEU A 1120 -49.95 -2.38 -36.03
CA LEU A 1120 -48.73 -3.18 -35.90
C LEU A 1120 -49.05 -4.68 -35.90
N ALA A 1121 -50.12 -5.10 -35.21
CA ALA A 1121 -50.57 -6.48 -35.24
C ALA A 1121 -51.11 -6.93 -36.62
N MET A 1122 -51.74 -6.02 -37.38
CA MET A 1122 -52.13 -6.28 -38.77
C MET A 1122 -50.92 -6.44 -39.69
N ILE A 1123 -49.89 -5.62 -39.50
CA ILE A 1123 -48.64 -5.72 -40.29
C ILE A 1123 -47.87 -7.00 -39.94
N ASP A 1124 -47.82 -7.40 -38.67
CA ASP A 1124 -47.24 -8.69 -38.26
C ASP A 1124 -47.98 -9.88 -38.91
N ALA A 1125 -49.31 -9.80 -39.01
CA ALA A 1125 -50.11 -10.81 -39.70
C ALA A 1125 -49.84 -10.83 -41.22
N ASP A 1126 -49.56 -9.67 -41.81
CA ASP A 1126 -49.23 -9.54 -43.23
C ASP A 1126 -47.83 -10.09 -43.56
N LEU A 1127 -46.85 -9.88 -42.68
CA LEU A 1127 -45.53 -10.51 -42.80
C LEU A 1127 -45.62 -12.04 -42.83
N VAL A 1128 -46.52 -12.63 -42.05
CA VAL A 1128 -46.79 -14.08 -42.13
C VAL A 1128 -47.35 -14.47 -43.50
N ARG A 1129 -48.29 -13.69 -44.05
CA ARG A 1129 -48.85 -13.93 -45.39
C ARG A 1129 -47.80 -13.79 -46.49
N ILE A 1130 -46.91 -12.80 -46.41
CA ILE A 1130 -45.79 -12.61 -47.36
C ILE A 1130 -44.86 -13.82 -47.34
N LYS A 1131 -44.50 -14.31 -46.15
CA LYS A 1131 -43.68 -15.53 -46.01
C LYS A 1131 -44.36 -16.76 -46.58
N GLU A 1132 -45.66 -16.94 -46.32
CA GLU A 1132 -46.44 -18.04 -46.90
C GLU A 1132 -46.50 -17.95 -48.45
N GLY A 1133 -46.66 -16.75 -49.00
CA GLY A 1133 -46.62 -16.51 -50.45
C GLY A 1133 -45.27 -16.83 -51.07
N MET A 1134 -44.17 -16.39 -50.45
CA MET A 1134 -42.80 -16.69 -50.90
C MET A 1134 -42.50 -18.19 -50.82
N ARG A 1135 -42.96 -18.87 -49.77
CA ARG A 1135 -42.87 -20.34 -49.66
C ARG A 1135 -43.62 -21.03 -50.79
N SER A 1136 -44.85 -20.60 -51.10
CA SER A 1136 -45.63 -21.11 -52.24
C SER A 1136 -44.91 -20.90 -53.59
N LEU A 1137 -44.19 -19.79 -53.74
CA LEU A 1137 -43.41 -19.51 -54.94
C LEU A 1137 -42.21 -20.46 -55.07
N PHE A 1138 -41.45 -20.67 -53.99
CA PHE A 1138 -40.35 -21.64 -53.97
C PHE A 1138 -40.83 -23.08 -54.20
N GLU A 1139 -41.98 -23.47 -53.62
CA GLU A 1139 -42.59 -24.77 -53.89
C GLU A 1139 -42.89 -24.95 -55.39
N TYR A 1140 -43.44 -23.93 -56.04
CA TYR A 1140 -43.69 -23.95 -57.48
C TYR A 1140 -42.39 -23.94 -58.31
N GLU A 1141 -41.36 -23.20 -57.87
CA GLU A 1141 -40.03 -23.19 -58.50
C GLU A 1141 -39.40 -24.60 -58.48
N PHE A 1142 -39.54 -25.34 -57.37
CA PHE A 1142 -39.07 -26.73 -57.27
C PHE A 1142 -39.80 -27.68 -58.21
N GLU A 1143 -41.06 -27.39 -58.58
CA GLU A 1143 -41.84 -28.18 -59.53
C GLU A 1143 -41.49 -27.86 -60.99
N VAL A 1144 -41.23 -26.58 -61.31
CA VAL A 1144 -41.01 -26.09 -62.67
C VAL A 1144 -39.56 -26.32 -63.15
N PHE A 1145 -38.58 -26.23 -62.25
CA PHE A 1145 -37.16 -26.34 -62.60
C PHE A 1145 -36.55 -27.70 -62.16
N PRO A 1146 -36.13 -28.55 -63.11
CA PRO A 1146 -35.67 -29.91 -62.82
C PRO A 1146 -34.45 -30.01 -61.91
N ASP A 1147 -33.60 -28.98 -61.87
CA ASP A 1147 -32.36 -28.97 -61.10
C ASP A 1147 -32.61 -28.99 -59.58
N PHE A 1148 -33.82 -28.63 -59.15
CA PHE A 1148 -34.22 -28.66 -57.74
C PHE A 1148 -34.98 -29.94 -57.35
N ALA A 1149 -35.25 -30.84 -58.29
CA ALA A 1149 -36.04 -32.05 -58.05
C ALA A 1149 -35.39 -33.03 -57.06
N ASP A 1150 -34.08 -32.94 -56.85
CA ASP A 1150 -33.30 -33.81 -55.96
C ASP A 1150 -33.16 -33.28 -54.52
N LEU A 1151 -33.69 -32.08 -54.21
CA LEU A 1151 -33.65 -31.53 -52.85
C LEU A 1151 -34.54 -32.34 -51.90
N ASN A 1152 -33.99 -32.72 -50.75
CA ASN A 1152 -34.76 -33.40 -49.72
C ASN A 1152 -35.57 -32.41 -48.86
N GLU A 1153 -36.55 -32.91 -48.11
CA GLU A 1153 -37.47 -32.05 -47.32
C GLU A 1153 -36.75 -31.18 -46.28
N ALA A 1154 -35.63 -31.64 -45.70
CA ALA A 1154 -34.86 -30.81 -44.78
C ALA A 1154 -34.10 -29.69 -45.49
N GLN A 1155 -33.67 -29.92 -46.73
CA GLN A 1155 -33.07 -28.90 -47.57
C GLN A 1155 -34.12 -27.92 -48.08
N LYS A 1156 -35.33 -28.36 -48.45
CA LYS A 1156 -36.40 -27.41 -48.80
C LYS A 1156 -36.79 -26.53 -47.60
N GLU A 1157 -36.87 -27.12 -46.40
CA GLU A 1157 -37.16 -26.39 -45.17
C GLU A 1157 -36.09 -25.33 -44.85
N LEU A 1158 -34.81 -25.62 -45.10
CA LEU A 1158 -33.73 -24.65 -44.94
C LEU A 1158 -33.84 -23.48 -45.95
N LEU A 1159 -34.30 -23.72 -47.19
CA LEU A 1159 -34.58 -22.63 -48.14
C LEU A 1159 -35.74 -21.76 -47.66
N PHE A 1160 -36.78 -22.36 -47.09
CA PHE A 1160 -37.89 -21.60 -46.52
C PHE A 1160 -37.46 -20.77 -45.31
N GLN A 1161 -36.58 -21.29 -44.46
CA GLN A 1161 -36.05 -20.53 -43.32
C GLN A 1161 -35.14 -19.38 -43.78
N ALA A 1162 -34.30 -19.61 -44.80
CA ALA A 1162 -33.51 -18.54 -45.40
C ALA A 1162 -34.41 -17.48 -46.07
N SER A 1163 -35.49 -17.89 -46.75
CA SER A 1163 -36.48 -16.99 -47.32
C SER A 1163 -37.21 -16.18 -46.26
N ASP A 1164 -37.65 -16.81 -45.17
CA ASP A 1164 -38.33 -16.12 -44.06
C ASP A 1164 -37.41 -15.08 -43.42
N TYR A 1165 -36.13 -15.41 -43.26
CA TYR A 1165 -35.11 -14.49 -42.78
C TYR A 1165 -34.94 -13.29 -43.72
N VAL A 1166 -34.88 -13.52 -45.03
CA VAL A 1166 -34.81 -12.41 -46.00
C VAL A 1166 -36.04 -11.52 -45.87
N VAL A 1167 -37.25 -12.08 -45.78
CA VAL A 1167 -38.48 -11.28 -45.60
C VAL A 1167 -38.44 -10.46 -44.30
N ASP A 1168 -38.01 -11.05 -43.19
CA ASP A 1168 -37.92 -10.37 -41.89
C ASP A 1168 -36.90 -9.22 -41.90
N GLU A 1169 -35.73 -9.44 -42.47
CA GLU A 1169 -34.67 -8.44 -42.48
C GLU A 1169 -34.93 -7.35 -43.51
N VAL A 1170 -35.51 -7.68 -44.67
CA VAL A 1170 -35.92 -6.68 -45.67
C VAL A 1170 -36.97 -5.74 -45.09
N TYR A 1171 -37.91 -6.27 -44.31
CA TYR A 1171 -38.90 -5.44 -43.62
C TYR A 1171 -38.26 -4.45 -42.63
N LYS A 1172 -37.21 -4.86 -41.91
CA LYS A 1172 -36.51 -4.00 -40.93
C LYS A 1172 -35.74 -2.85 -41.56
N ILE A 1173 -35.22 -3.03 -42.78
CA ILE A 1173 -34.46 -2.00 -43.48
C ILE A 1173 -35.35 -1.08 -44.34
N MET A 1174 -36.67 -1.29 -44.32
CA MET A 1174 -37.60 -0.41 -45.03
C MET A 1174 -37.45 1.02 -44.50
N PRO A 1175 -37.30 2.03 -45.38
CA PRO A 1175 -37.06 3.41 -44.98
C PRO A 1175 -38.36 4.09 -44.58
N TRP A 1176 -38.93 3.67 -43.45
CA TRP A 1176 -40.25 4.12 -42.98
C TRP A 1176 -40.35 5.63 -42.81
N SER A 1177 -39.27 6.30 -42.42
CA SER A 1177 -39.21 7.76 -42.30
C SER A 1177 -39.31 8.49 -43.64
N LEU A 1178 -38.71 7.94 -44.70
CA LEU A 1178 -38.86 8.50 -46.05
C LEU A 1178 -40.26 8.23 -46.59
N PHE A 1179 -40.81 7.05 -46.33
CA PHE A 1179 -42.19 6.72 -46.69
C PHE A 1179 -43.19 7.66 -46.01
N GLU A 1180 -42.97 7.98 -44.73
CA GLU A 1180 -43.71 9.00 -44.00
C GLU A 1180 -43.65 10.37 -44.69
N GLU A 1181 -42.46 10.82 -45.08
CA GLU A 1181 -42.28 12.11 -45.77
C GLU A 1181 -43.00 12.14 -47.13
N ILE A 1182 -43.00 11.03 -47.88
CA ILE A 1182 -43.72 10.89 -49.15
C ILE A 1182 -45.23 11.02 -48.91
N VAL A 1183 -45.79 10.24 -47.98
CA VAL A 1183 -47.23 10.25 -47.71
C VAL A 1183 -47.66 11.61 -47.16
N TYR A 1184 -46.89 12.20 -46.24
CA TYR A 1184 -47.13 13.55 -45.72
C TYR A 1184 -47.17 14.58 -46.86
N THR A 1185 -46.26 14.48 -47.83
CA THR A 1185 -46.22 15.39 -48.98
C THR A 1185 -47.46 15.25 -49.87
N ILE A 1186 -47.91 14.02 -50.13
CA ILE A 1186 -49.14 13.77 -50.91
C ILE A 1186 -50.37 14.35 -50.19
N VAL A 1187 -50.51 14.07 -48.89
CA VAL A 1187 -51.63 14.56 -48.07
C VAL A 1187 -51.61 16.10 -48.00
N SER A 1188 -50.44 16.68 -47.77
CA SER A 1188 -50.27 18.14 -47.68
C SER A 1188 -50.51 18.87 -49.00
N ASN A 1189 -50.34 18.18 -50.13
CA ASN A 1189 -50.61 18.69 -51.48
C ASN A 1189 -52.04 18.37 -51.97
N ASP A 1190 -52.98 18.11 -51.06
CA ASP A 1190 -54.39 17.85 -51.39
C ASP A 1190 -54.56 16.65 -52.37
N GLY A 1191 -53.66 15.67 -52.24
CA GLY A 1191 -53.64 14.45 -53.06
C GLY A 1191 -52.85 14.54 -54.35
N LEU A 1192 -52.22 15.68 -54.65
CA LEU A 1192 -51.35 15.82 -55.82
C LEU A 1192 -49.98 15.21 -55.54
N VAL A 1193 -49.64 14.19 -56.32
CA VAL A 1193 -48.34 13.50 -56.28
C VAL A 1193 -47.33 14.31 -57.13
N ASP A 1194 -46.86 15.43 -56.56
CA ASP A 1194 -45.85 16.32 -57.14
C ASP A 1194 -44.72 16.55 -56.11
N PHE A 1195 -43.66 15.74 -56.20
CA PHE A 1195 -42.55 15.77 -55.26
C PHE A 1195 -41.48 16.77 -55.69
N SER A 1196 -40.87 17.43 -54.71
CA SER A 1196 -39.74 18.31 -54.98
C SER A 1196 -38.58 17.53 -55.60
N SER A 1197 -37.73 18.20 -56.40
CA SER A 1197 -36.54 17.55 -56.96
C SER A 1197 -35.61 16.98 -55.89
N ASP A 1198 -35.59 17.61 -54.71
CA ASP A 1198 -34.78 17.18 -53.56
C ASP A 1198 -35.33 15.91 -52.92
N LEU A 1199 -36.67 15.83 -52.77
CA LEU A 1199 -37.31 14.61 -52.27
C LEU A 1199 -37.14 13.45 -53.26
N ASN A 1200 -37.25 13.71 -54.57
CA ASN A 1200 -36.98 12.67 -55.58
C ASN A 1200 -35.52 12.18 -55.55
N GLU A 1201 -34.52 13.07 -55.46
CA GLU A 1201 -33.12 12.66 -55.34
C GLU A 1201 -32.85 11.87 -54.06
N ARG A 1202 -33.53 12.21 -52.95
CA ARG A 1202 -33.43 11.45 -51.69
C ARG A 1202 -34.10 10.08 -51.81
N ILE A 1203 -35.24 9.98 -52.48
CA ILE A 1203 -35.88 8.69 -52.75
C ILE A 1203 -34.94 7.79 -53.55
N ASP A 1204 -34.35 8.31 -54.63
CA ASP A 1204 -33.42 7.56 -55.47
C ASP A 1204 -32.18 7.10 -54.67
N SER A 1205 -31.60 7.99 -53.85
CA SER A 1205 -30.45 7.67 -52.99
C SER A 1205 -30.78 6.63 -51.93
N THR A 1206 -31.93 6.73 -51.27
CA THR A 1206 -32.34 5.78 -50.24
C THR A 1206 -32.65 4.40 -50.84
N VAL A 1207 -33.19 4.35 -52.05
CA VAL A 1207 -33.35 3.09 -52.78
C VAL A 1207 -31.99 2.43 -53.04
N GLU A 1208 -30.98 3.18 -53.51
CA GLU A 1208 -29.61 2.65 -53.67
C GLU A 1208 -29.01 2.14 -52.35
N GLU A 1209 -29.25 2.83 -51.23
CA GLU A 1209 -28.79 2.42 -49.90
C GLU A 1209 -29.47 1.13 -49.41
N VAL A 1210 -30.79 1.02 -49.59
CA VAL A 1210 -31.55 -0.20 -49.28
C VAL A 1210 -31.04 -1.38 -50.10
N PHE A 1211 -30.61 -1.17 -51.35
CA PHE A 1211 -29.99 -2.22 -52.18
C PHE A 1211 -28.62 -2.68 -51.67
N VAL A 1212 -27.81 -1.79 -51.09
CA VAL A 1212 -26.56 -2.19 -50.43
C VAL A 1212 -26.87 -3.07 -49.21
N GLN A 1213 -27.87 -2.69 -48.41
CA GLN A 1213 -28.27 -3.47 -47.22
C GLN A 1213 -28.91 -4.82 -47.60
N LEU A 1214 -29.71 -4.86 -48.68
CA LEU A 1214 -30.26 -6.10 -49.26
C LEU A 1214 -29.15 -7.08 -49.65
N ARG A 1215 -28.00 -6.60 -50.15
CA ARG A 1215 -26.85 -7.46 -50.47
C ARG A 1215 -26.34 -8.17 -49.22
N ASP A 1216 -26.15 -7.43 -48.13
CA ASP A 1216 -25.67 -8.00 -46.87
C ASP A 1216 -26.68 -8.99 -46.27
N ILE A 1217 -27.97 -8.71 -46.39
CA ILE A 1217 -29.05 -9.63 -45.99
C ILE A 1217 -29.00 -10.91 -46.84
N MET A 1218 -28.83 -10.80 -48.16
CA MET A 1218 -28.76 -11.94 -49.08
C MET A 1218 -27.50 -12.79 -48.89
N ASP A 1219 -26.35 -12.16 -48.59
CA ASP A 1219 -25.13 -12.88 -48.22
C ASP A 1219 -25.31 -13.66 -46.92
N LYS A 1220 -25.94 -13.05 -45.90
CA LYS A 1220 -26.28 -13.73 -44.63
C LYS A 1220 -27.31 -14.85 -44.82
N ALA A 1221 -28.33 -14.65 -45.66
CA ALA A 1221 -29.29 -15.69 -46.00
C ALA A 1221 -28.62 -16.88 -46.71
N SER A 1222 -27.63 -16.59 -47.56
CA SER A 1222 -26.80 -17.61 -48.22
C SER A 1222 -25.92 -18.37 -47.21
N GLU A 1223 -25.43 -17.70 -46.16
CA GLU A 1223 -24.75 -18.36 -45.04
C GLU A 1223 -25.68 -19.22 -44.18
N ILE A 1224 -26.95 -18.82 -44.01
CA ILE A 1224 -27.97 -19.62 -43.30
C ILE A 1224 -28.31 -20.89 -44.10
N TRP A 1225 -28.26 -20.78 -45.43
CA TRP A 1225 -28.50 -21.88 -46.34
C TRP A 1225 -27.36 -22.94 -46.36
N GLU A 1226 -26.09 -22.52 -46.28
CA GLU A 1226 -24.92 -23.42 -46.24
C GLU A 1226 -24.81 -24.22 -44.93
#